data_AF-A0A349UJH5-F1
#
_entry.id   AF-A0A349UJH5-F1
#
_cell.length_a   1.000
_cell.length_b   1.000
_cell.length_c   1.000
_cell.angle_alpha   90.00
_cell.angle_beta   90.00
_cell.angle_gamma   90.00
#
_symmetry.space_group_name_H-M   'P 1'
#
loop_
_entity.id
_entity.type
_entity.pdbx_description
1 polymer ?
#
loop_
_entity_poly.entity_id
_entity_poly.type
_entity_poly.pdbx_seq_one_letter_code
_entity_poly.pdbx_strand_id
1 'polypeptide(L)'
;MALCASGDGASAPPPVEPRRAAVVSEFLLRSRLLQDRQFRVPLSVYREFLAETGRGAAKPPPPVAAYLEEKSYRLEMSKSATGKMTAEFRIRVLDAAKIEPIALLKTDRVWHRISVNGKEVELSAKGGWLLFVPPGGGVHVVTAEGAMTPAGESGELWLDGPLASRTTVQIASPDAWELSADGHARKLIGAVKGPDGAGPNGTGTHGRFVFQPWKLLHLKWAPVQPQTDRPARYQLRGPVAWNLDAGRMQVSARLDVAILGGQTDRIELVLPGGAAQVQVSGPDVREAQASAGGATVYLRGRISERTRLNVHYELPAPHGETADFGTLTVRDGRWAGGVLVVTNTAGGSELLPAEASGLREMALAEIPASASAILPGTPALAYEIVAPQFGASVEVLALGEFALQESIADLAHYQLTFRPDGAIVCKAEYEIRNRTRQFVRLSLPAGAEVLLARVNDQSRPISPVPGDPGACLLPLVRSRASVKGLVSFPLEVVYVCRGEALRSGAGRVTIPLPRVDMPIAYAWSEVYLPDGMKIVRASGPMRRVEQYSSETAVAKIGYGKSEAAEGYARKDRFAVGGQTGGTAPAVAQGPSPQAQPAPVPETKPVAAPTLPSPAANGKGGSSFFLGGQSVSSEQLGRNYWRSGKDYYEKGDFENARLALENVRKLAPKSVEAENADRLLSNIKLTKG
;
A
#
# COMPACT_ATOMS: atom_id res chain seq x y z
N MET A 1 -82.73 24.46 4.76
CA MET A 1 -83.70 24.34 3.66
C MET A 1 -83.30 23.13 2.82
N ALA A 2 -84.15 22.09 2.82
CA ALA A 2 -84.45 21.06 1.79
C ALA A 2 -83.34 20.56 0.84
N LEU A 3 -83.26 19.30 0.35
CA LEU A 3 -83.85 17.97 0.57
C LEU A 3 -83.37 17.10 -0.65
N CYS A 4 -83.31 15.77 -0.48
CA CYS A 4 -83.27 14.70 -1.50
C CYS A 4 -81.93 14.46 -2.27
N ALA A 5 -81.29 13.28 -2.34
CA ALA A 5 -81.63 11.83 -2.38
C ALA A 5 -81.68 11.20 -3.79
N SER A 6 -80.97 10.05 -3.94
CA SER A 6 -81.04 8.95 -4.95
C SER A 6 -80.67 9.25 -6.41
N GLY A 7 -80.00 8.39 -7.20
CA GLY A 7 -79.54 7.00 -7.05
C GLY A 7 -78.90 6.47 -8.36
N ASP A 8 -78.23 5.31 -8.23
CA ASP A 8 -77.86 4.27 -9.24
C ASP A 8 -76.72 4.49 -10.26
N GLY A 9 -75.49 4.13 -9.86
CA GLY A 9 -75.00 2.74 -9.91
C GLY A 9 -74.88 2.02 -11.26
N ALA A 10 -73.74 2.16 -11.96
CA ALA A 10 -73.18 1.14 -12.84
C ALA A 10 -71.66 1.04 -12.63
N SER A 11 -71.21 0.02 -11.88
CA SER A 11 -69.79 -0.23 -11.61
C SER A 11 -69.12 -0.95 -12.79
N ALA A 12 -68.04 -0.38 -13.30
CA ALA A 12 -67.16 -1.00 -14.29
C ALA A 12 -66.52 -2.30 -13.75
N PRO A 13 -66.21 -3.30 -14.62
CA PRO A 13 -65.61 -4.56 -14.18
C PRO A 13 -64.16 -4.35 -13.70
N PRO A 14 -63.69 -5.15 -12.73
CA PRO A 14 -62.33 -5.03 -12.19
C PRO A 14 -61.28 -5.47 -13.23
N PRO A 15 -60.04 -4.93 -13.16
CA PRO A 15 -58.99 -5.28 -14.10
C PRO A 15 -58.56 -6.73 -13.93
N VAL A 16 -58.43 -7.45 -15.05
CA VAL A 16 -57.92 -8.83 -15.09
C VAL A 16 -56.44 -8.83 -14.73
N GLU A 17 -56.07 -9.49 -13.63
CA GLU A 17 -54.66 -9.69 -13.26
C GLU A 17 -53.93 -10.49 -14.35
N PRO A 18 -52.77 -10.02 -14.86
CA PRO A 18 -52.01 -10.78 -15.84
C PRO A 18 -51.48 -12.08 -15.21
N ARG A 19 -51.67 -13.21 -15.91
CA ARG A 19 -51.13 -14.52 -15.48
C ARG A 19 -49.62 -14.41 -15.25
N ARG A 20 -49.13 -14.83 -14.08
CA ARG A 20 -47.72 -14.67 -13.65
C ARG A 20 -46.68 -15.22 -14.65
N ALA A 21 -47.02 -16.23 -15.44
CA ALA A 21 -46.18 -16.73 -16.53
C ALA A 21 -45.92 -15.68 -17.63
N ALA A 22 -46.89 -14.82 -17.92
CA ALA A 22 -46.74 -13.69 -18.84
C ALA A 22 -45.79 -12.64 -18.24
N VAL A 23 -45.92 -12.36 -16.95
CA VAL A 23 -45.05 -11.43 -16.21
C VAL A 23 -43.58 -11.89 -16.23
N VAL A 24 -43.32 -13.17 -15.95
CA VAL A 24 -41.96 -13.73 -16.01
C VAL A 24 -41.41 -13.74 -17.44
N SER A 25 -42.24 -14.04 -18.45
CA SER A 25 -41.82 -14.02 -19.86
C SER A 25 -41.47 -12.61 -20.35
N GLU A 26 -42.25 -11.61 -19.94
CA GLU A 26 -42.00 -10.19 -20.23
C GLU A 26 -40.71 -9.70 -19.58
N PHE A 27 -40.43 -10.13 -18.34
CA PHE A 27 -39.17 -9.83 -17.66
C PHE A 27 -37.95 -10.49 -18.32
N LEU A 28 -38.07 -11.72 -18.81
CA LEU A 28 -37.00 -12.39 -19.56
C LEU A 28 -36.72 -11.71 -20.91
N LEU A 29 -37.76 -11.19 -21.58
CA LEU A 29 -37.63 -10.40 -22.81
C LEU A 29 -36.89 -9.08 -22.55
N ARG A 30 -37.20 -8.38 -21.44
CA ARG A 30 -36.49 -7.16 -21.02
C ARG A 30 -35.01 -7.40 -20.70
N SER A 31 -34.70 -8.51 -20.04
CA SER A 31 -33.31 -8.88 -19.72
C SER A 31 -32.46 -9.12 -20.97
N ARG A 32 -33.03 -9.69 -22.05
CA ARG A 32 -32.33 -9.89 -23.33
C ARG A 32 -31.96 -8.58 -24.04
N LEU A 33 -32.60 -7.46 -23.71
CA LEU A 33 -32.35 -6.14 -24.29
C LEU A 33 -31.26 -5.33 -23.55
N LEU A 34 -30.48 -5.96 -22.64
CA LEU A 34 -29.37 -5.34 -21.88
C LEU A 34 -29.76 -4.12 -21.03
N GLN A 35 -31.05 -3.84 -20.83
CA GLN A 35 -31.51 -2.67 -20.08
C GLN A 35 -31.30 -2.78 -18.56
N ASP A 36 -31.09 -3.99 -18.02
CA ASP A 36 -30.83 -4.20 -16.60
C ASP A 36 -29.71 -5.24 -16.37
N ARG A 37 -28.53 -4.77 -15.94
CA ARG A 37 -27.37 -5.63 -15.61
C ARG A 37 -27.44 -6.31 -14.24
N GLN A 38 -28.50 -6.10 -13.46
CA GLN A 38 -28.64 -6.66 -12.09
C GLN A 38 -30.02 -7.30 -11.84
N PHE A 39 -30.57 -8.04 -12.81
CA PHE A 39 -31.85 -8.73 -12.62
C PHE A 39 -31.73 -9.98 -11.72
N ARG A 40 -32.62 -10.10 -10.74
CA ARG A 40 -32.73 -11.26 -9.82
C ARG A 40 -34.18 -11.74 -9.73
N VAL A 41 -34.45 -12.99 -10.07
CA VAL A 41 -35.75 -13.64 -9.85
C VAL A 41 -35.69 -14.43 -8.54
N PRO A 42 -36.69 -14.30 -7.64
CA PRO A 42 -36.80 -15.18 -6.49
C PRO A 42 -36.89 -16.66 -6.91
N LEU A 43 -36.07 -17.51 -6.29
CA LEU A 43 -35.93 -18.92 -6.66
C LEU A 43 -37.27 -19.69 -6.62
N SER A 44 -38.18 -19.34 -5.70
CA SER A 44 -39.51 -19.92 -5.60
C SER A 44 -40.34 -19.70 -6.87
N VAL A 45 -40.36 -18.46 -7.37
CA VAL A 45 -41.08 -18.06 -8.58
C VAL A 45 -40.55 -18.80 -9.80
N TYR A 46 -39.23 -18.96 -9.91
CA TYR A 46 -38.63 -19.70 -11.01
C TYR A 46 -38.94 -21.20 -10.95
N ARG A 47 -38.94 -21.81 -9.75
CA ARG A 47 -39.30 -23.23 -9.57
C ARG A 47 -40.76 -23.50 -9.91
N GLU A 48 -41.67 -22.60 -9.54
CA GLU A 48 -43.09 -22.71 -9.91
C GLU A 48 -43.29 -22.53 -11.42
N PHE A 49 -42.60 -21.58 -12.05
CA PHE A 49 -42.62 -21.44 -13.50
C PHE A 49 -42.19 -22.74 -14.21
N LEU A 50 -41.12 -23.39 -13.75
CA LEU A 50 -40.69 -24.69 -14.28
C LEU A 50 -41.72 -25.79 -14.03
N ALA A 51 -42.41 -25.77 -12.89
CA ALA A 51 -43.46 -26.73 -12.57
C ALA A 51 -44.72 -26.52 -13.44
N GLU A 52 -45.10 -25.27 -13.71
CA GLU A 52 -46.24 -24.91 -14.55
C GLU A 52 -45.98 -25.20 -16.03
N THR A 53 -44.79 -24.85 -16.53
CA THR A 53 -44.39 -25.10 -17.92
C THR A 53 -44.04 -26.56 -18.20
N GLY A 54 -43.66 -27.33 -17.17
CA GLY A 54 -43.38 -28.76 -17.27
C GLY A 54 -44.62 -29.67 -17.22
N ARG A 55 -45.80 -29.16 -16.86
CA ARG A 55 -47.05 -29.95 -16.84
C ARG A 55 -47.57 -30.16 -18.27
N GLY A 56 -47.26 -31.31 -18.85
CA GLY A 56 -47.81 -31.74 -20.15
C GLY A 56 -46.76 -32.18 -21.17
N ALA A 57 -45.46 -31.95 -20.92
CA ALA A 57 -44.41 -32.52 -21.76
C ALA A 57 -44.23 -34.01 -21.43
N ALA A 58 -44.32 -34.89 -22.43
CA ALA A 58 -43.94 -36.29 -22.28
C ALA A 58 -42.50 -36.34 -21.77
N LYS A 59 -42.27 -36.98 -20.61
CA LYS A 59 -40.91 -37.13 -20.06
C LYS A 59 -40.09 -37.87 -21.11
N PRO A 60 -39.02 -37.27 -21.67
CA PRO A 60 -38.15 -38.01 -22.58
C PRO A 60 -37.66 -39.27 -21.86
N PRO A 61 -37.53 -40.40 -22.56
CA PRO A 61 -37.04 -41.62 -21.94
C PRO A 61 -35.68 -41.34 -21.29
N PRO A 62 -35.40 -41.91 -20.11
CA PRO A 62 -34.15 -41.66 -19.42
C PRO A 62 -32.99 -42.06 -20.33
N PRO A 63 -31.88 -41.28 -20.35
CA PRO A 63 -30.76 -41.54 -21.25
C PRO A 63 -30.02 -42.85 -20.93
N VAL A 64 -30.28 -43.44 -19.75
CA VAL A 64 -29.75 -44.73 -19.29
C VAL A 64 -30.85 -45.57 -18.66
N ALA A 65 -30.78 -46.89 -18.83
CA ALA A 65 -31.74 -47.84 -18.23
C ALA A 65 -31.58 -47.95 -16.71
N ALA A 66 -30.34 -47.84 -16.20
CA ALA A 66 -30.03 -47.77 -14.79
C ALA A 66 -28.68 -47.07 -14.54
N TYR A 67 -28.43 -46.69 -13.29
CA TYR A 67 -27.12 -46.25 -12.81
C TYR A 67 -26.91 -46.65 -11.36
N LEU A 68 -25.65 -46.73 -10.92
CA LEU A 68 -25.30 -46.91 -9.51
C LEU A 68 -25.28 -45.56 -8.81
N GLU A 69 -26.15 -45.39 -7.82
CA GLU A 69 -26.14 -44.21 -6.95
C GLU A 69 -24.91 -44.21 -6.05
N GLU A 70 -24.64 -45.37 -5.45
CA GLU A 70 -23.57 -45.54 -4.48
C GLU A 70 -22.98 -46.94 -4.56
N LYS A 71 -21.66 -46.99 -4.40
CA LYS A 71 -20.88 -48.19 -4.20
C LYS A 71 -20.08 -48.01 -2.91
N SER A 72 -20.29 -48.86 -1.91
CA SER A 72 -19.58 -48.78 -0.64
C SER A 72 -18.84 -50.08 -0.34
N TYR A 73 -17.63 -49.96 0.18
CA TYR A 73 -16.85 -51.07 0.70
C TYR A 73 -16.54 -50.81 2.17
N ARG A 74 -16.81 -51.77 3.03
CA ARG A 74 -16.32 -51.81 4.42
C ARG A 74 -15.27 -52.90 4.53
N LEU A 75 -14.06 -52.50 4.89
CA LEU A 75 -12.91 -53.39 5.06
C LEU A 75 -12.58 -53.49 6.55
N GLU A 76 -12.75 -54.68 7.10
CA GLU A 76 -12.28 -55.06 8.43
C GLU A 76 -10.95 -55.79 8.25
N MET A 77 -9.86 -55.09 8.51
CA MET A 77 -8.50 -55.56 8.21
C MET A 77 -7.75 -55.91 9.49
N SER A 78 -6.87 -56.89 9.45
CA SER A 78 -5.93 -57.23 10.54
C SER A 78 -4.60 -57.72 9.96
N LYS A 79 -3.50 -57.51 10.69
CA LYS A 79 -2.15 -57.99 10.34
C LYS A 79 -2.11 -59.52 10.23
N SER A 80 -2.73 -60.21 11.18
CA SER A 80 -2.58 -61.66 11.37
C SER A 80 -3.88 -62.45 11.22
N ALA A 81 -5.04 -61.83 11.49
CA ALA A 81 -6.34 -62.47 11.31
C ALA A 81 -6.88 -62.26 9.89
N THR A 82 -7.66 -63.23 9.41
CA THR A 82 -8.45 -63.08 8.18
C THR A 82 -9.40 -61.89 8.33
N GLY A 83 -9.34 -60.97 7.38
CA GLY A 83 -10.21 -59.80 7.37
C GLY A 83 -11.59 -60.10 6.77
N LYS A 84 -12.51 -59.15 6.89
CA LYS A 84 -13.83 -59.19 6.26
C LYS A 84 -14.01 -58.02 5.32
N MET A 85 -14.58 -58.27 4.15
CA MET A 85 -15.02 -57.24 3.22
C MET A 85 -16.53 -57.33 3.03
N THR A 86 -17.20 -56.20 3.23
CA THR A 86 -18.61 -56.03 2.83
C THR A 86 -18.66 -55.02 1.69
N ALA A 87 -19.24 -55.40 0.56
CA ALA A 87 -19.51 -54.53 -0.57
C ALA A 87 -21.01 -54.29 -0.68
N GLU A 88 -21.45 -53.05 -0.86
CA GLU A 88 -22.84 -52.69 -1.07
C GLU A 88 -22.99 -51.79 -2.30
N PHE A 89 -23.93 -52.15 -3.18
CA PHE A 89 -24.22 -51.45 -4.42
C PHE A 89 -25.68 -51.01 -4.41
N ARG A 90 -25.91 -49.70 -4.44
CA ARG A 90 -27.25 -49.12 -4.56
C ARG A 90 -27.51 -48.72 -5.99
N ILE A 91 -28.41 -49.45 -6.64
CA ILE A 91 -28.67 -49.39 -8.08
C ILE A 91 -30.05 -48.80 -8.29
N ARG A 92 -30.16 -47.75 -9.10
CA ARG A 92 -31.45 -47.20 -9.53
C ARG A 92 -31.76 -47.60 -10.95
N VAL A 93 -32.83 -48.36 -11.12
CA VAL A 93 -33.38 -48.81 -12.39
C VAL A 93 -34.50 -47.89 -12.82
N LEU A 94 -34.33 -47.26 -13.97
CA LEU A 94 -35.26 -46.29 -14.56
C LEU A 94 -36.13 -46.93 -15.65
N ASP A 95 -35.56 -47.88 -16.41
CA ASP A 95 -36.26 -48.64 -17.44
C ASP A 95 -35.81 -50.11 -17.39
N ALA A 96 -36.64 -50.96 -16.76
CA ALA A 96 -36.33 -52.37 -16.60
C ALA A 96 -36.45 -53.18 -17.90
N ALA A 97 -37.15 -52.67 -18.92
CA ALA A 97 -37.29 -53.38 -20.19
C ALA A 97 -36.02 -53.32 -21.06
N LYS A 98 -35.12 -52.36 -20.76
CA LYS A 98 -33.88 -52.13 -21.51
C LYS A 98 -32.62 -52.42 -20.71
N ILE A 99 -32.75 -53.09 -19.55
CA ILE A 99 -31.62 -53.32 -18.67
C ILE A 99 -30.86 -54.58 -19.03
N GLU A 100 -29.55 -54.43 -19.26
CA GLU A 100 -28.64 -55.55 -19.36
C GLU A 100 -28.16 -55.99 -17.97
N PRO A 101 -27.69 -57.24 -17.80
CA PRO A 101 -27.09 -57.70 -16.55
C PRO A 101 -25.92 -56.80 -16.12
N ILE A 102 -25.93 -56.35 -14.87
CA ILE A 102 -24.95 -55.40 -14.34
C ILE A 102 -23.82 -56.16 -13.66
N ALA A 103 -22.58 -56.00 -14.13
CA ALA A 103 -21.40 -56.56 -13.48
C ALA A 103 -21.10 -55.80 -12.18
N LEU A 104 -21.18 -56.48 -11.03
CA LEU A 104 -21.01 -55.86 -9.71
C LEU A 104 -19.75 -56.32 -8.98
N LEU A 105 -19.51 -57.64 -8.95
CA LEU A 105 -18.45 -58.26 -8.14
C LEU A 105 -17.52 -59.07 -9.02
N LYS A 106 -16.23 -59.07 -8.71
CA LYS A 106 -15.26 -59.97 -9.36
C LYS A 106 -15.34 -61.38 -8.80
N THR A 107 -15.09 -62.37 -9.66
CA THR A 107 -15.00 -63.79 -9.29
C THR A 107 -13.62 -64.20 -8.79
N ASP A 108 -12.63 -63.30 -8.81
CA ASP A 108 -11.29 -63.52 -8.25
C ASP A 108 -11.26 -63.50 -6.71
N ARG A 109 -12.43 -63.28 -6.08
CA ARG A 109 -12.64 -63.25 -4.65
C ARG A 109 -13.76 -64.20 -4.25
N VAL A 110 -13.62 -64.77 -3.06
CA VAL A 110 -14.62 -65.64 -2.46
C VAL A 110 -15.65 -64.78 -1.73
N TRP A 111 -16.90 -64.82 -2.20
CA TRP A 111 -18.06 -64.19 -1.58
C TRP A 111 -18.88 -65.27 -0.86
N HIS A 112 -19.05 -65.13 0.45
CA HIS A 112 -19.73 -66.10 1.30
C HIS A 112 -21.24 -65.90 1.33
N ARG A 113 -21.69 -64.65 1.19
CA ARG A 113 -23.10 -64.29 1.23
C ARG A 113 -23.34 -63.14 0.27
N ILE A 114 -24.30 -63.29 -0.63
CA ILE A 114 -24.77 -62.22 -1.50
C ILE A 114 -26.26 -62.07 -1.29
N SER A 115 -26.73 -60.84 -1.12
CA SER A 115 -28.14 -60.54 -0.91
C SER A 115 -28.60 -59.37 -1.77
N VAL A 116 -29.86 -59.41 -2.17
CA VAL A 116 -30.54 -58.32 -2.88
C VAL A 116 -31.72 -57.88 -2.02
N ASN A 117 -31.75 -56.62 -1.63
CA ASN A 117 -32.73 -56.05 -0.71
C ASN A 117 -32.89 -56.89 0.57
N GLY A 118 -31.78 -57.42 1.09
CA GLY A 118 -31.72 -58.24 2.31
C GLY A 118 -32.09 -59.73 2.13
N LYS A 119 -32.51 -60.17 0.94
CA LYS A 119 -32.75 -61.60 0.65
C LYS A 119 -31.54 -62.22 -0.02
N GLU A 120 -31.07 -63.35 0.50
CA GLU A 120 -29.91 -64.07 -0.04
C GLU A 120 -30.20 -64.60 -1.45
N VAL A 121 -29.24 -64.42 -2.36
CA VAL A 121 -29.34 -64.82 -3.77
C VAL A 121 -28.00 -65.30 -4.30
N GLU A 122 -28.04 -66.13 -5.33
CA GLU A 122 -26.88 -66.45 -6.15
C GLU A 122 -26.87 -65.57 -7.42
N LEU A 123 -25.69 -65.05 -7.77
CA LEU A 123 -25.49 -64.26 -8.98
C LEU A 123 -24.79 -65.10 -10.05
N SER A 124 -25.18 -64.95 -11.31
CA SER A 124 -24.56 -65.68 -12.41
C SER A 124 -23.17 -65.14 -12.72
N ALA A 125 -22.19 -66.03 -12.89
CA ALA A 125 -20.84 -65.67 -13.28
C ALA A 125 -20.67 -65.62 -14.80
N LYS A 126 -20.09 -64.54 -15.34
CA LYS A 126 -19.71 -64.43 -16.75
C LYS A 126 -18.52 -63.47 -16.91
N GLY A 127 -17.50 -63.88 -17.65
CA GLY A 127 -16.35 -63.02 -17.98
C GLY A 127 -15.57 -62.50 -16.75
N GLY A 128 -15.47 -63.30 -15.69
CA GLY A 128 -14.79 -62.92 -14.44
C GLY A 128 -15.60 -62.03 -13.49
N TRP A 129 -16.90 -61.84 -13.76
CA TRP A 129 -17.81 -61.03 -12.97
C TRP A 129 -19.04 -61.81 -12.54
N LEU A 130 -19.53 -61.53 -11.34
CA LEU A 130 -20.88 -61.88 -10.89
C LEU A 130 -21.84 -60.77 -11.35
N LEU A 131 -22.86 -61.19 -12.09
CA LEU A 131 -23.82 -60.31 -12.75
C LEU A 131 -25.13 -60.26 -11.96
N PHE A 132 -25.62 -59.04 -11.73
CA PHE A 132 -26.94 -58.80 -11.16
C PHE A 132 -27.95 -58.45 -12.26
N VAL A 133 -29.08 -59.17 -12.28
CA VAL A 133 -30.21 -58.88 -13.18
C VAL A 133 -31.33 -58.27 -12.34
N PRO A 134 -31.65 -56.98 -12.51
CA PRO A 134 -32.68 -56.35 -11.71
C PRO A 134 -34.07 -56.93 -12.02
N PRO A 135 -34.87 -57.31 -11.02
CA PRO A 135 -36.18 -57.94 -11.23
C PRO A 135 -37.25 -56.95 -11.72
N GLY A 136 -36.98 -55.64 -11.70
CA GLY A 136 -37.91 -54.59 -12.10
C GLY A 136 -37.37 -53.18 -11.87
N GLY A 137 -38.18 -52.16 -12.17
CA GLY A 137 -37.83 -50.75 -11.93
C GLY A 137 -37.74 -50.41 -10.45
N GLY A 138 -37.04 -49.32 -10.12
CA GLY A 138 -36.88 -48.84 -8.74
C GLY A 138 -35.46 -48.99 -8.21
N VAL A 139 -35.31 -48.97 -6.88
CA VAL A 139 -33.99 -49.08 -6.23
C VAL A 139 -33.77 -50.49 -5.73
N HIS A 140 -32.61 -51.04 -6.05
CA HIS A 140 -32.14 -52.33 -5.57
C HIS A 140 -30.81 -52.15 -4.84
N VAL A 141 -30.68 -52.79 -3.68
CA VAL A 141 -29.44 -52.80 -2.89
C VAL A 141 -28.87 -54.21 -2.93
N VAL A 142 -27.69 -54.35 -3.52
CA VAL A 142 -26.96 -55.62 -3.55
C VAL A 142 -25.85 -55.55 -2.52
N THR A 143 -25.87 -56.45 -1.54
CA THR A 143 -24.84 -56.53 -0.50
C THR A 143 -24.13 -57.87 -0.59
N ALA A 144 -22.81 -57.85 -0.59
CA ALA A 144 -21.96 -59.04 -0.65
C ALA A 144 -20.92 -59.03 0.47
N GLU A 145 -20.76 -60.17 1.14
CA GLU A 145 -19.77 -60.38 2.19
C GLU A 145 -18.75 -61.40 1.72
N GLY A 146 -17.47 -61.08 1.82
CA GLY A 146 -16.36 -61.95 1.44
C GLY A 146 -15.23 -61.90 2.45
N ALA A 147 -14.42 -62.94 2.49
CA ALA A 147 -13.19 -62.94 3.29
C ALA A 147 -12.09 -62.14 2.58
N MET A 148 -11.24 -61.50 3.38
CA MET A 148 -9.98 -60.93 2.95
C MET A 148 -8.83 -61.74 3.53
N THR A 149 -7.78 -61.95 2.76
CA THR A 149 -6.52 -62.46 3.32
C THR A 149 -5.99 -61.50 4.38
N PRO A 150 -5.25 -62.00 5.39
CA PRO A 150 -4.57 -61.14 6.36
C PRO A 150 -3.75 -60.05 5.64
N ALA A 151 -3.85 -58.82 6.13
CA ALA A 151 -3.28 -57.64 5.47
C ALA A 151 -1.74 -57.56 5.63
N GLY A 152 -1.16 -58.30 6.57
CA GLY A 152 0.27 -58.25 6.87
C GLY A 152 0.73 -56.88 7.36
N GLU A 153 2.05 -56.66 7.39
CA GLU A 153 2.61 -55.37 7.85
C GLU A 153 2.46 -54.24 6.82
N SER A 154 2.49 -54.58 5.54
CA SER A 154 2.28 -53.69 4.41
C SER A 154 1.65 -54.46 3.26
N GLY A 155 0.96 -53.77 2.36
CA GLY A 155 0.32 -54.41 1.22
C GLY A 155 -0.49 -53.45 0.37
N GLU A 156 -1.13 -54.02 -0.64
CA GLU A 156 -1.99 -53.31 -1.58
C GLU A 156 -3.27 -54.07 -1.86
N LEU A 157 -4.34 -53.34 -2.21
CA LEU A 157 -5.65 -53.90 -2.53
C LEU A 157 -6.29 -53.12 -3.67
N TRP A 158 -6.65 -53.86 -4.72
CA TRP A 158 -7.36 -53.33 -5.88
C TRP A 158 -8.85 -53.65 -5.77
N LEU A 159 -9.70 -52.64 -5.62
CA LEU A 159 -11.16 -52.78 -5.61
C LEU A 159 -11.72 -52.36 -6.96
N ASP A 160 -12.10 -53.38 -7.73
CA ASP A 160 -12.71 -53.22 -9.05
C ASP A 160 -14.23 -53.20 -8.93
N GLY A 161 -14.89 -52.39 -9.76
CA GLY A 161 -16.34 -52.38 -9.85
C GLY A 161 -16.89 -51.37 -10.85
N PRO A 162 -18.20 -51.41 -11.13
CA PRO A 162 -18.85 -50.45 -12.01
C PRO A 162 -18.70 -49.01 -11.50
N LEU A 163 -18.84 -48.04 -12.42
CA LEU A 163 -18.90 -46.63 -12.07
C LEU A 163 -20.16 -46.35 -11.24
N ALA A 164 -20.00 -45.60 -10.15
CA ALA A 164 -21.09 -45.13 -9.30
C ALA A 164 -20.97 -43.62 -9.12
N SER A 165 -22.09 -42.93 -8.89
CA SER A 165 -22.10 -41.48 -8.62
C SER A 165 -21.29 -41.13 -7.36
N ARG A 166 -21.25 -42.03 -6.38
CA ARG A 166 -20.40 -41.94 -5.19
C ARG A 166 -19.77 -43.29 -4.89
N THR A 167 -18.47 -43.30 -4.60
CA THR A 167 -17.81 -44.49 -4.05
C THR A 167 -17.26 -44.20 -2.66
N THR A 168 -17.51 -45.07 -1.69
CA THR A 168 -16.98 -44.95 -0.33
C THR A 168 -16.20 -46.20 0.07
N VAL A 169 -15.11 -46.00 0.78
CA VAL A 169 -14.32 -47.10 1.38
C VAL A 169 -14.16 -46.78 2.86
N GLN A 170 -14.76 -47.59 3.71
CA GLN A 170 -14.63 -47.53 5.16
C GLN A 170 -13.61 -48.57 5.62
N ILE A 171 -12.65 -48.14 6.43
CA ILE A 171 -11.63 -49.00 7.03
C ILE A 171 -11.91 -49.11 8.53
N ALA A 172 -11.87 -50.33 9.04
CA ALA A 172 -11.84 -50.64 10.46
C ALA A 172 -10.71 -51.66 10.70
N SER A 173 -9.74 -51.30 11.52
CA SER A 173 -8.62 -52.19 11.85
C SER A 173 -8.18 -51.97 13.30
N PRO A 174 -7.93 -53.03 14.07
CA PRO A 174 -7.28 -52.91 15.37
C PRO A 174 -5.78 -52.57 15.25
N ASP A 175 -5.20 -52.76 14.07
CA ASP A 175 -3.78 -52.54 13.77
C ASP A 175 -3.53 -51.14 13.20
N ALA A 176 -2.39 -50.55 13.59
CA ALA A 176 -1.99 -49.21 13.14
C ALA A 176 -1.18 -49.28 11.84
N TRP A 177 -1.66 -48.58 10.82
CA TRP A 177 -1.01 -48.42 9.51
C TRP A 177 -1.12 -46.97 9.02
N GLU A 178 -0.21 -46.60 8.14
CA GLU A 178 -0.41 -45.49 7.23
C GLU A 178 -1.04 -46.03 5.95
N LEU A 179 -2.28 -45.62 5.65
CA LEU A 179 -3.08 -46.13 4.53
C LEU A 179 -3.43 -44.99 3.57
N SER A 180 -3.17 -45.21 2.30
CA SER A 180 -3.38 -44.26 1.20
C SER A 180 -4.25 -44.88 0.11
N ALA A 181 -4.92 -44.03 -0.66
CA ALA A 181 -5.73 -44.44 -1.79
C ALA A 181 -5.41 -43.57 -3.01
N ASP A 182 -5.19 -44.19 -4.17
CA ASP A 182 -4.96 -43.45 -5.40
C ASP A 182 -6.16 -42.53 -5.71
N GLY A 183 -5.88 -41.29 -6.13
CA GLY A 183 -6.92 -40.28 -6.35
C GLY A 183 -7.41 -39.56 -5.08
N HIS A 184 -6.82 -39.81 -3.91
CA HIS A 184 -7.15 -39.13 -2.65
C HIS A 184 -5.92 -38.46 -2.01
N ALA A 185 -6.01 -37.16 -1.70
CA ALA A 185 -4.86 -36.37 -1.21
C ALA A 185 -4.46 -36.68 0.24
N ARG A 186 -5.40 -37.15 1.06
CA ARG A 186 -5.15 -37.45 2.49
C ARG A 186 -4.96 -38.95 2.71
N LYS A 187 -4.09 -39.29 3.65
CA LYS A 187 -3.88 -40.64 4.17
C LYS A 187 -4.66 -40.85 5.48
N LEU A 188 -5.03 -42.09 5.77
CA LEU A 188 -5.48 -42.52 7.09
C LEU A 188 -4.26 -43.00 7.87
N ILE A 189 -4.04 -42.47 9.07
CA ILE A 189 -2.91 -42.84 9.93
C ILE A 189 -3.49 -43.45 11.21
N GLY A 190 -3.20 -44.72 11.44
CA GLY A 190 -3.67 -45.44 12.61
C GLY A 190 -2.96 -45.02 13.89
N ALA A 191 -3.69 -45.03 15.01
CA ALA A 191 -3.14 -44.72 16.32
C ALA A 191 -2.42 -45.94 16.90
N VAL A 192 -1.15 -45.77 17.27
CA VAL A 192 -0.34 -46.79 17.94
C VAL A 192 -0.62 -46.76 19.44
N LYS A 193 -0.73 -47.93 20.11
CA LYS A 193 -0.79 -48.01 21.58
C LYS A 193 0.52 -47.49 22.16
N GLY A 194 0.45 -46.62 23.18
CA GLY A 194 1.62 -46.19 23.94
C GLY A 194 2.28 -47.36 24.69
N PRO A 195 3.52 -47.19 25.17
CA PRO A 195 4.25 -48.23 25.92
C PRO A 195 3.50 -48.73 27.17
N ASP A 196 2.61 -47.91 27.73
CA ASP A 196 1.85 -48.21 28.95
C ASP A 196 0.49 -48.89 28.65
N GLY A 197 0.22 -49.26 27.40
CA GLY A 197 -1.04 -49.90 26.97
C GLY A 197 -2.26 -48.98 26.92
N ALA A 198 -2.16 -47.75 27.44
CA ALA A 198 -3.18 -46.71 27.35
C ALA A 198 -3.07 -45.97 25.99
N GLY A 199 -3.90 -46.37 25.02
CA GLY A 199 -4.19 -45.57 23.83
C GLY A 199 -5.53 -44.86 23.97
N PRO A 200 -5.80 -43.77 23.21
CA PRO A 200 -7.15 -43.22 23.13
C PRO A 200 -8.15 -44.31 22.69
N ASN A 201 -9.41 -44.23 23.14
CA ASN A 201 -10.48 -45.11 22.65
C ASN A 201 -10.48 -45.12 21.12
N GLY A 202 -10.18 -46.27 20.49
CA GLY A 202 -10.05 -46.39 19.03
C GLY A 202 -8.62 -46.61 18.50
N THR A 203 -7.80 -47.40 19.18
CA THR A 203 -6.49 -47.85 18.67
C THR A 203 -6.63 -48.59 17.34
N GLY A 204 -5.64 -48.43 16.46
CA GLY A 204 -5.63 -49.01 15.12
C GLY A 204 -6.01 -48.00 14.03
N THR A 205 -6.34 -48.49 12.83
CA THR A 205 -6.59 -47.67 11.64
C THR A 205 -8.08 -47.65 11.32
N HIS A 206 -8.72 -46.50 11.54
CA HIS A 206 -10.15 -46.32 11.31
C HIS A 206 -10.40 -45.07 10.47
N GLY A 207 -11.32 -45.14 9.52
CA GLY A 207 -11.67 -43.97 8.70
C GLY A 207 -12.47 -44.30 7.46
N ARG A 208 -12.74 -43.28 6.64
CA ARG A 208 -13.49 -43.42 5.40
C ARG A 208 -12.91 -42.53 4.31
N PHE A 209 -12.66 -43.12 3.14
CA PHE A 209 -12.43 -42.38 1.90
C PHE A 209 -13.75 -42.20 1.15
N VAL A 210 -13.87 -41.05 0.48
CA VAL A 210 -15.00 -40.74 -0.39
C VAL A 210 -14.43 -40.29 -1.73
N PHE A 211 -14.85 -40.95 -2.80
CA PHE A 211 -14.37 -40.71 -4.15
C PHE A 211 -15.51 -40.18 -5.03
N GLN A 212 -15.14 -39.32 -5.97
CA GLN A 212 -15.91 -39.04 -7.19
C GLN A 212 -15.97 -40.31 -8.05
N PRO A 213 -16.79 -40.38 -9.13
CA PRO A 213 -16.96 -41.61 -9.91
C PRO A 213 -15.63 -42.25 -10.33
N TRP A 214 -15.34 -43.44 -9.80
CA TRP A 214 -14.05 -44.11 -9.94
C TRP A 214 -14.23 -45.60 -10.26
N LYS A 215 -13.52 -46.11 -11.27
CA LYS A 215 -13.65 -47.50 -11.75
C LYS A 215 -12.85 -48.49 -10.89
N LEU A 216 -11.54 -48.22 -10.77
CA LEU A 216 -10.58 -49.10 -10.13
C LEU A 216 -9.90 -48.36 -8.98
N LEU A 217 -10.20 -48.76 -7.74
CA LEU A 217 -9.62 -48.15 -6.55
C LEU A 217 -8.39 -48.94 -6.12
N HIS A 218 -7.30 -48.24 -5.85
CA HIS A 218 -6.06 -48.83 -5.36
C HIS A 218 -5.77 -48.32 -3.96
N LEU A 219 -5.75 -49.23 -2.99
CA LEU A 219 -5.40 -48.94 -1.61
C LEU A 219 -4.01 -49.48 -1.31
N LYS A 220 -3.19 -48.71 -0.61
CA LYS A 220 -1.85 -49.12 -0.16
C LYS A 220 -1.71 -48.84 1.33
N TRP A 221 -1.15 -49.77 2.08
CA TRP A 221 -0.84 -49.58 3.49
C TRP A 221 0.58 -50.01 3.84
N ALA A 222 1.15 -49.37 4.86
CA ALA A 222 2.47 -49.65 5.40
C ALA A 222 2.48 -49.40 6.92
N PRO A 223 3.50 -49.89 7.66
CA PRO A 223 3.66 -49.57 9.07
C PRO A 223 3.68 -48.05 9.31
N VAL A 224 3.04 -47.59 10.39
CA VAL A 224 3.08 -46.18 10.78
C VAL A 224 4.54 -45.80 11.01
N GLN A 225 5.06 -44.93 10.17
CA GLN A 225 6.39 -44.37 10.39
C GLN A 225 6.33 -43.51 11.65
N PRO A 226 7.27 -43.64 12.60
CA PRO A 226 7.35 -42.74 13.72
C PRO A 226 7.55 -41.33 13.16
N GLN A 227 6.50 -40.50 13.21
CA GLN A 227 6.64 -39.09 12.92
C GLN A 227 7.58 -38.53 13.98
N THR A 228 8.83 -38.33 13.59
CA THR A 228 9.75 -37.53 14.40
C THR A 228 9.18 -36.12 14.34
N ASP A 229 8.53 -35.69 15.41
CA ASP A 229 8.02 -34.33 15.56
C ASP A 229 9.23 -33.40 15.62
N ARG A 230 9.79 -33.08 14.45
CA ARG A 230 10.85 -32.10 14.33
C ARG A 230 10.19 -30.75 14.60
N PRO A 231 10.79 -29.88 15.42
CA PRO A 231 10.22 -28.57 15.67
C PRO A 231 10.02 -27.84 14.35
N ALA A 232 8.80 -27.34 14.13
CA ALA A 232 8.47 -26.55 12.95
C ALA A 232 9.36 -25.31 12.88
N ARG A 233 9.94 -25.05 11.71
CA ARG A 233 10.66 -23.81 11.40
C ARG A 233 9.87 -23.00 10.41
N TYR A 234 9.91 -21.67 10.54
CA TYR A 234 9.06 -20.79 9.75
C TYR A 234 9.87 -19.96 8.75
N GLN A 235 9.41 -19.91 7.51
CA GLN A 235 9.87 -18.96 6.51
C GLN A 235 8.72 -18.07 6.08
N LEU A 236 8.94 -16.75 6.13
CA LEU A 236 7.92 -15.74 5.85
C LEU A 236 8.15 -15.12 4.48
N ARG A 237 7.07 -14.95 3.74
CA ARG A 237 7.03 -14.10 2.55
C ARG A 237 5.77 -13.26 2.52
N GLY A 238 5.82 -12.13 1.83
CA GLY A 238 4.62 -11.36 1.49
C GLY A 238 4.74 -9.86 1.77
N PRO A 239 3.68 -9.10 1.49
CA PRO A 239 3.66 -7.66 1.69
C PRO A 239 3.34 -7.27 3.14
N VAL A 240 4.00 -6.22 3.60
CA VAL A 240 3.75 -5.51 4.86
C VAL A 240 3.53 -4.03 4.52
N ALA A 241 2.39 -3.49 4.91
CA ALA A 241 2.03 -2.09 4.72
C ALA A 241 1.97 -1.39 6.08
N TRP A 242 2.75 -0.32 6.23
CA TRP A 242 2.69 0.58 7.35
C TRP A 242 2.04 1.88 6.90
N ASN A 243 1.13 2.40 7.70
CA ASN A 243 0.48 3.67 7.44
C ASN A 243 0.62 4.60 8.63
N LEU A 244 1.17 5.78 8.38
CA LEU A 244 1.16 6.86 9.35
C LEU A 244 -0.14 7.66 9.17
N ASP A 245 -0.99 7.61 10.19
CA ASP A 245 -2.28 8.31 10.23
C ASP A 245 -2.30 9.34 11.38
N ALA A 246 -3.31 10.21 11.40
CA ALA A 246 -3.42 11.23 12.44
C ALA A 246 -3.55 10.58 13.83
N GLY A 247 -2.47 10.65 14.62
CA GLY A 247 -2.44 10.17 16.01
C GLY A 247 -2.20 8.66 16.20
N ARG A 248 -2.00 7.89 15.12
CA ARG A 248 -1.68 6.45 15.21
C ARG A 248 -0.93 5.92 13.98
N MET A 249 -0.32 4.77 14.13
CA MET A 249 0.18 3.97 13.00
C MET A 249 -0.70 2.74 12.81
N GLN A 250 -1.01 2.41 11.57
CA GLN A 250 -1.75 1.20 11.21
C GLN A 250 -0.85 0.27 10.42
N VAL A 251 -0.87 -1.02 10.76
CA VAL A 251 -0.08 -2.03 10.06
C VAL A 251 -1.01 -3.10 9.50
N SER A 252 -0.84 -3.42 8.23
CA SER A 252 -1.54 -4.48 7.53
C SER A 252 -0.53 -5.37 6.82
N ALA A 253 -0.63 -6.68 6.99
CA ALA A 253 0.27 -7.62 6.35
C ALA A 253 -0.45 -8.86 5.85
N ARG A 254 0.06 -9.43 4.75
CA ARG A 254 -0.37 -10.74 4.25
C ARG A 254 0.86 -11.64 4.20
N LEU A 255 0.98 -12.54 5.17
CA LEU A 255 2.11 -13.42 5.34
C LEU A 255 1.79 -14.80 4.75
N ASP A 256 2.55 -15.23 3.75
CA ASP A 256 2.67 -16.62 3.36
C ASP A 256 3.75 -17.26 4.26
N VAL A 257 3.33 -18.17 5.14
CA VAL A 257 4.18 -18.82 6.14
C VAL A 257 4.47 -20.24 5.68
N ALA A 258 5.70 -20.50 5.22
CA ALA A 258 6.17 -21.85 4.94
C ALA A 258 6.60 -22.54 6.25
N ILE A 259 6.10 -23.76 6.46
CA ILE A 259 6.33 -24.59 7.65
C ILE A 259 7.27 -25.72 7.24
N LEU A 260 8.50 -25.68 7.75
CA LEU A 260 9.57 -26.60 7.34
C LEU A 260 9.85 -27.65 8.41
N GLY A 261 10.09 -28.89 7.97
CA GLY A 261 10.57 -30.01 8.78
C GLY A 261 9.52 -30.70 9.64
N GLY A 262 8.61 -29.93 10.25
CA GLY A 262 7.57 -30.43 11.17
C GLY A 262 6.17 -29.91 10.84
N GLN A 263 5.26 -30.12 11.79
CA GLN A 263 3.91 -29.58 11.74
C GLN A 263 3.70 -28.62 12.92
N THR A 264 2.77 -27.69 12.79
CA THR A 264 2.39 -26.83 13.91
C THR A 264 0.88 -26.63 13.98
N ASP A 265 0.35 -26.56 15.19
CA ASP A 265 -1.00 -26.08 15.49
C ASP A 265 -1.00 -24.70 16.16
N ARG A 266 0.19 -24.10 16.36
CA ARG A 266 0.38 -22.82 17.03
C ARG A 266 1.51 -22.00 16.40
N ILE A 267 1.22 -20.76 16.03
CA ILE A 267 2.21 -19.79 15.52
C ILE A 267 2.29 -18.62 16.49
N GLU A 268 3.50 -18.33 16.97
CA GLU A 268 3.76 -17.17 17.84
C GLU A 268 4.20 -15.99 16.98
N LEU A 269 3.35 -15.00 16.80
CA LEU A 269 3.69 -13.73 16.15
C LEU A 269 4.46 -12.84 17.13
N VAL A 270 5.55 -12.25 16.65
CA VAL A 270 6.29 -11.20 17.33
C VAL A 270 5.89 -9.88 16.70
N LEU A 271 5.44 -8.95 17.53
CA LEU A 271 4.92 -7.64 17.13
C LEU A 271 5.72 -6.53 17.83
N PRO A 272 5.74 -5.31 17.28
CA PRO A 272 6.33 -4.16 17.96
C PRO A 272 5.70 -3.92 19.34
N GLY A 273 6.49 -3.38 20.27
CA GLY A 273 5.98 -2.93 21.57
C GLY A 273 4.89 -1.87 21.38
N GLY A 274 3.81 -1.96 22.15
CA GLY A 274 2.67 -1.05 22.06
C GLY A 274 1.61 -1.42 21.02
N ALA A 275 1.75 -2.57 20.32
CA ALA A 275 0.73 -3.04 19.38
C ALA A 275 -0.61 -3.28 20.10
N ALA A 276 -1.67 -2.68 19.55
CA ALA A 276 -3.04 -2.77 20.03
C ALA A 276 -3.97 -3.16 18.87
N GLN A 277 -5.22 -3.53 19.20
CA GLN A 277 -6.23 -3.92 18.21
C GLN A 277 -5.75 -5.02 17.24
N VAL A 278 -4.96 -5.97 17.76
CA VAL A 278 -4.36 -7.03 16.95
C VAL A 278 -5.46 -7.98 16.44
N GLN A 279 -5.55 -8.09 15.12
CA GLN A 279 -6.46 -9.00 14.41
C GLN A 279 -5.65 -9.92 13.51
N VAL A 280 -5.87 -11.22 13.64
CA VAL A 280 -5.23 -12.22 12.79
C VAL A 280 -6.31 -13.12 12.20
N SER A 281 -6.28 -13.28 10.88
CA SER A 281 -7.19 -14.15 10.15
C SER A 281 -6.46 -14.97 9.09
N GLY A 282 -7.07 -16.06 8.64
CA GLY A 282 -6.48 -16.94 7.63
C GLY A 282 -7.31 -18.21 7.45
N PRO A 283 -7.05 -18.99 6.39
CA PRO A 283 -7.81 -20.21 6.09
C PRO A 283 -7.72 -21.25 7.23
N ASP A 284 -6.55 -21.36 7.85
CA ASP A 284 -6.27 -22.33 8.90
C ASP A 284 -6.38 -21.75 10.31
N VAL A 285 -6.71 -20.46 10.46
CA VAL A 285 -6.80 -19.82 11.78
C VAL A 285 -8.08 -20.26 12.49
N ARG A 286 -7.94 -20.79 13.71
CA ARG A 286 -9.06 -21.06 14.62
C ARG A 286 -9.33 -19.84 15.49
N GLU A 287 -8.29 -19.33 16.13
CA GLU A 287 -8.35 -18.22 17.08
C GLU A 287 -6.97 -17.54 17.15
N ALA A 288 -6.94 -16.26 17.50
CA ALA A 288 -5.71 -15.56 17.83
C ALA A 288 -5.87 -14.80 19.14
N GLN A 289 -4.88 -14.94 20.02
CA GLN A 289 -4.84 -14.31 21.33
C GLN A 289 -3.68 -13.31 21.36
N ALA A 290 -4.01 -12.02 21.42
CA ALA A 290 -3.02 -10.97 21.50
C ALA A 290 -2.37 -10.93 22.89
N SER A 291 -1.07 -10.67 22.95
CA SER A 291 -0.30 -10.49 24.17
C SER A 291 0.64 -9.29 24.05
N ALA A 292 1.25 -8.86 25.15
CA ALA A 292 2.21 -7.76 25.12
C ALA A 292 3.40 -8.13 24.21
N GLY A 293 3.55 -7.41 23.10
CA GLY A 293 4.63 -7.63 22.13
C GLY A 293 4.43 -8.82 21.18
N GLY A 294 3.22 -9.37 21.07
CA GLY A 294 2.97 -10.51 20.19
C GLY A 294 1.52 -10.96 20.07
N ALA A 295 1.33 -12.08 19.38
CA ALA A 295 0.04 -12.78 19.37
C ALA A 295 0.26 -14.29 19.16
N THR A 296 -0.46 -15.09 19.93
CA THR A 296 -0.49 -16.55 19.76
C THR A 296 -1.64 -16.91 18.84
N VAL A 297 -1.32 -17.48 17.67
CA VAL A 297 -2.27 -17.89 16.63
C VAL A 297 -2.48 -19.40 16.72
N TYR A 298 -3.68 -19.83 17.09
CA TYR A 298 -4.08 -21.24 17.12
C TYR A 298 -4.66 -21.65 15.77
N LEU A 299 -4.15 -22.74 15.20
CA LEU A 299 -4.56 -23.27 13.90
C LEU A 299 -5.61 -24.38 14.04
N ARG A 300 -6.32 -24.65 12.94
CA ARG A 300 -7.33 -25.71 12.82
C ARG A 300 -6.64 -27.06 12.60
N GLY A 301 -6.06 -27.58 13.68
CA GLY A 301 -5.26 -28.81 13.67
C GLY A 301 -3.79 -28.54 13.35
N ARG A 302 -3.03 -29.63 13.15
CA ARG A 302 -1.61 -29.56 12.82
C ARG A 302 -1.44 -29.31 11.32
N ILE A 303 -0.88 -28.16 10.97
CA ILE A 303 -0.62 -27.73 9.60
C ILE A 303 0.84 -28.03 9.24
N SER A 304 1.05 -28.52 8.03
CA SER A 304 2.37 -28.77 7.43
C SER A 304 2.51 -27.98 6.13
N GLU A 305 3.74 -27.87 5.60
CA GLU A 305 4.09 -27.20 4.34
C GLU A 305 3.91 -25.68 4.33
N ARG A 306 2.68 -25.18 4.47
CA ARG A 306 2.39 -23.74 4.42
C ARG A 306 1.04 -23.37 4.99
N THR A 307 0.91 -22.11 5.42
CA THR A 307 -0.35 -21.44 5.70
C THR A 307 -0.26 -19.95 5.31
N ARG A 308 -1.38 -19.22 5.42
CA ARG A 308 -1.44 -17.78 5.19
C ARG A 308 -2.06 -17.06 6.37
N LEU A 309 -1.44 -15.97 6.80
CA LEU A 309 -1.94 -15.09 7.86
C LEU A 309 -2.17 -13.69 7.29
N ASN A 310 -3.36 -13.14 7.46
CA ASN A 310 -3.60 -11.71 7.34
C ASN A 310 -3.52 -11.13 8.76
N VAL A 311 -2.62 -10.18 8.96
CA VAL A 311 -2.35 -9.56 10.25
C VAL A 311 -2.65 -8.08 10.15
N HIS A 312 -3.42 -7.56 11.10
CA HIS A 312 -3.68 -6.14 11.24
C HIS A 312 -3.51 -5.72 12.70
N TYR A 313 -2.88 -4.58 12.95
CA TYR A 313 -2.76 -4.01 14.29
C TYR A 313 -2.50 -2.50 14.22
N GLU A 314 -2.73 -1.81 15.33
CA GLU A 314 -2.45 -0.40 15.48
C GLU A 314 -1.34 -0.17 16.49
N LEU A 315 -0.60 0.91 16.31
CA LEU A 315 0.43 1.40 17.22
C LEU A 315 0.15 2.87 17.54
N PRO A 316 0.59 3.37 18.70
CA PRO A 316 0.55 4.81 18.97
C PRO A 316 1.36 5.56 17.92
N ALA A 317 1.02 6.83 17.69
CA ALA A 317 1.84 7.69 16.84
C ALA A 317 3.30 7.74 17.35
N PRO A 318 4.28 7.87 16.43
CA PRO A 318 5.67 8.06 16.80
C PRO A 318 5.81 9.31 17.68
N HIS A 319 6.60 9.18 18.75
CA HIS A 319 6.91 10.29 19.65
C HIS A 319 8.25 10.89 19.21
N GLY A 320 8.21 11.90 18.35
CA GLY A 320 9.40 12.60 17.84
C GLY A 320 9.44 12.74 16.33
N GLU A 321 10.59 13.14 15.80
CA GLU A 321 10.83 13.34 14.36
C GLU A 321 11.17 12.03 13.63
N THR A 322 11.17 10.88 14.31
CA THR A 322 11.48 9.56 13.72
C THR A 322 10.40 8.54 14.02
N ALA A 323 10.14 7.65 13.05
CA ALA A 323 9.21 6.54 13.17
C ALA A 323 9.89 5.24 12.75
N ASP A 324 9.82 4.24 13.63
CA ASP A 324 10.40 2.93 13.37
C ASP A 324 9.37 1.97 12.78
N PHE A 325 9.77 1.34 11.69
CA PHE A 325 9.00 0.32 10.97
C PHE A 325 9.77 -0.99 10.96
N GLY A 326 9.23 -2.01 11.61
CA GLY A 326 9.87 -3.32 11.70
C GLY A 326 9.28 -4.15 12.82
N THR A 327 9.78 -5.38 13.01
CA THR A 327 9.41 -6.34 14.10
C THR A 327 8.31 -7.36 13.76
N LEU A 328 7.46 -7.16 12.75
CA LEU A 328 6.47 -8.19 12.39
C LEU A 328 7.17 -9.46 11.87
N THR A 329 7.18 -10.50 12.69
CA THR A 329 7.72 -11.82 12.34
C THR A 329 6.99 -12.93 13.11
N VAL A 330 7.42 -14.16 12.88
CA VAL A 330 7.05 -15.33 13.67
C VAL A 330 8.25 -15.69 14.54
N ARG A 331 8.03 -16.09 15.80
CA ARG A 331 9.08 -16.58 16.71
C ARG A 331 9.82 -17.75 16.04
N ASP A 332 11.15 -17.70 16.04
CA ASP A 332 12.02 -18.65 15.33
C ASP A 332 11.78 -18.71 13.80
N GLY A 333 11.11 -17.69 13.27
CA GLY A 333 10.86 -17.49 11.85
C GLY A 333 11.86 -16.53 11.22
N ARG A 334 12.04 -16.69 9.91
CA ARG A 334 12.91 -15.83 9.08
C ARG A 334 12.20 -15.36 7.83
N TRP A 335 12.40 -14.11 7.47
CA TRP A 335 11.98 -13.60 6.18
C TRP A 335 12.78 -14.24 5.04
N ALA A 336 12.11 -14.56 3.94
CA ALA A 336 12.70 -15.13 2.74
C ALA A 336 12.43 -14.30 1.48
N GLY A 337 11.80 -13.13 1.65
CA GLY A 337 11.44 -12.21 0.57
C GLY A 337 10.08 -11.55 0.83
N GLY A 338 9.85 -10.39 0.24
CA GLY A 338 8.61 -9.64 0.45
C GLY A 338 8.82 -8.17 0.17
N VAL A 339 7.81 -7.37 0.46
CA VAL A 339 7.90 -5.92 0.31
C VAL A 339 7.35 -5.22 1.55
N LEU A 340 8.05 -4.18 1.97
CA LEU A 340 7.61 -3.23 2.97
C LEU A 340 7.20 -1.95 2.25
N VAL A 341 5.97 -1.50 2.44
CA VAL A 341 5.48 -0.24 1.86
C VAL A 341 4.99 0.66 2.98
N VAL A 342 5.38 1.92 2.93
CA VAL A 342 4.98 2.94 3.91
C VAL A 342 4.10 3.97 3.21
N THR A 343 2.93 4.23 3.77
CA THR A 343 1.99 5.28 3.35
C THR A 343 1.88 6.36 4.43
N ASN A 344 1.49 7.56 4.03
CA ASN A 344 1.16 8.65 4.95
C ASN A 344 -0.23 9.20 4.60
N THR A 345 -1.23 8.89 5.43
CA THR A 345 -2.60 9.39 5.29
C THR A 345 -2.91 10.55 6.22
N ALA A 346 -2.08 10.79 7.24
CA ALA A 346 -2.28 11.87 8.21
C ALA A 346 -2.37 13.26 7.54
N GLY A 347 -1.67 13.44 6.41
CA GLY A 347 -1.45 14.75 5.83
C GLY A 347 -0.55 15.62 6.72
N GLY A 348 -0.05 16.74 6.21
CA GLY A 348 0.77 17.67 7.02
C GLY A 348 2.10 17.09 7.51
N SER A 349 2.61 16.02 6.91
CA SER A 349 3.97 15.53 7.16
C SER A 349 4.56 14.88 5.90
N GLU A 350 5.88 14.91 5.78
CA GLU A 350 6.63 14.21 4.74
C GLU A 350 7.49 13.13 5.38
N LEU A 351 7.61 11.98 4.72
CA LEU A 351 8.42 10.86 5.19
C LEU A 351 9.74 10.85 4.42
N LEU A 352 10.85 10.92 5.14
CA LEU A 352 12.19 10.84 4.57
C LEU A 352 12.86 9.53 5.03
N PRO A 353 13.53 8.77 4.15
CA PRO A 353 14.31 7.61 4.56
C PRO A 353 15.42 8.03 5.53
N ALA A 354 15.58 7.32 6.65
CA ALA A 354 16.68 7.55 7.59
C ALA A 354 17.64 6.36 7.62
N GLU A 355 17.24 5.27 8.28
CA GLU A 355 18.03 4.04 8.38
C GLU A 355 17.23 2.84 7.89
N ALA A 356 17.89 1.91 7.20
CA ALA A 356 17.26 0.67 6.75
C ALA A 356 18.26 -0.49 6.88
N SER A 357 17.80 -1.59 7.46
CA SER A 357 18.55 -2.82 7.67
C SER A 357 17.76 -4.01 7.13
N GLY A 358 18.43 -4.88 6.37
CA GLY A 358 17.76 -6.03 5.75
C GLY A 358 16.75 -5.70 4.66
N LEU A 359 16.76 -4.45 4.19
CA LEU A 359 15.87 -3.88 3.19
C LEU A 359 16.68 -3.33 2.02
N ARG A 360 16.10 -3.37 0.82
CA ARG A 360 16.61 -2.70 -0.38
C ARG A 360 15.54 -1.74 -0.90
N GLU A 361 15.89 -0.50 -1.17
CA GLU A 361 14.94 0.49 -1.70
C GLU A 361 14.34 0.03 -3.04
N MET A 362 13.06 0.30 -3.23
CA MET A 362 12.27 -0.08 -4.39
C MET A 362 11.54 1.15 -4.95
N ALA A 363 11.52 1.29 -6.28
CA ALA A 363 10.75 2.37 -6.90
C ALA A 363 9.25 2.17 -6.66
N LEU A 364 8.51 3.25 -6.40
CA LEU A 364 7.07 3.18 -6.10
C LEU A 364 6.25 2.56 -7.25
N ALA A 365 6.73 2.67 -8.49
CA ALA A 365 6.11 2.06 -9.68
C ALA A 365 6.30 0.53 -9.74
N GLU A 366 7.26 -0.03 -9.00
CA GLU A 366 7.59 -1.45 -8.97
C GLU A 366 6.85 -2.20 -7.86
N ILE A 367 6.02 -1.51 -7.07
CA ILE A 367 5.24 -2.12 -6.01
C ILE A 367 4.31 -3.20 -6.61
N PRO A 368 4.40 -4.46 -6.16
CA PRO A 368 3.59 -5.53 -6.73
C PRO A 368 2.12 -5.36 -6.34
N ALA A 369 1.21 -5.81 -7.22
CA ALA A 369 -0.24 -5.68 -7.02
C ALA A 369 -0.73 -6.29 -5.69
N SER A 370 -0.07 -7.35 -5.20
CA SER A 370 -0.37 -7.96 -3.90
C SER A 370 -0.13 -7.01 -2.72
N ALA A 371 0.84 -6.11 -2.83
CA ALA A 371 1.14 -5.09 -1.84
C ALA A 371 0.25 -3.86 -2.00
N SER A 372 0.03 -3.40 -3.25
CA SER A 372 -0.89 -2.30 -3.54
C SER A 372 -2.31 -2.56 -3.00
N ALA A 373 -2.77 -3.82 -3.03
CA ALA A 373 -4.09 -4.22 -2.57
C ALA A 373 -4.32 -4.09 -1.05
N ILE A 374 -3.27 -3.87 -0.25
CA ILE A 374 -3.38 -3.71 1.21
C ILE A 374 -3.01 -2.31 1.69
N LEU A 375 -2.69 -1.38 0.77
CA LEU A 375 -2.34 -0.01 1.12
C LEU A 375 -3.59 0.81 1.44
N PRO A 376 -3.61 1.56 2.55
CA PRO A 376 -4.70 2.47 2.86
C PRO A 376 -4.60 3.82 2.11
N GLY A 377 -3.47 4.13 1.48
CA GLY A 377 -3.24 5.38 0.79
C GLY A 377 -2.12 5.31 -0.26
N THR A 378 -1.69 6.48 -0.74
CA THR A 378 -0.60 6.59 -1.72
C THR A 378 0.73 6.19 -1.06
N PRO A 379 1.54 5.30 -1.68
CA PRO A 379 2.82 4.90 -1.14
C PRO A 379 3.79 6.08 -1.14
N ALA A 380 4.47 6.29 -0.01
CA ALA A 380 5.52 7.30 0.15
C ALA A 380 6.91 6.66 0.01
N LEU A 381 7.11 5.48 0.60
CA LEU A 381 8.36 4.72 0.55
C LEU A 381 8.06 3.24 0.29
N ALA A 382 8.96 2.56 -0.43
CA ALA A 382 8.86 1.14 -0.69
C ALA A 382 10.23 0.47 -0.62
N TYR A 383 10.25 -0.74 -0.05
CA TYR A 383 11.45 -1.54 0.11
C TYR A 383 11.15 -3.01 -0.21
N GLU A 384 12.13 -3.69 -0.80
CA GLU A 384 12.19 -5.14 -0.85
C GLU A 384 12.84 -5.69 0.44
N ILE A 385 12.26 -6.76 0.99
CA ILE A 385 12.82 -7.46 2.15
C ILE A 385 13.83 -8.50 1.64
N VAL A 386 15.12 -8.26 1.89
CA VAL A 386 16.22 -9.07 1.33
C VAL A 386 16.98 -9.89 2.38
N ALA A 387 16.73 -9.65 3.68
CA ALA A 387 17.39 -10.37 4.77
C ALA A 387 16.39 -11.15 5.66
N PRO A 388 16.89 -12.10 6.48
CA PRO A 388 16.07 -12.89 7.41
C PRO A 388 15.29 -12.06 8.45
N GLN A 389 15.79 -10.87 8.76
CA GLN A 389 15.20 -9.89 9.66
C GLN A 389 15.38 -8.52 9.01
N PHE A 390 14.46 -7.60 9.28
CA PHE A 390 14.52 -6.26 8.74
C PHE A 390 14.03 -5.23 9.75
N GLY A 391 14.50 -4.00 9.57
CA GLY A 391 14.02 -2.82 10.28
C GLY A 391 14.32 -1.57 9.46
N ALA A 392 13.42 -0.61 9.50
CA ALA A 392 13.57 0.72 8.94
C ALA A 392 13.24 1.76 10.00
N SER A 393 13.92 2.89 9.93
CA SER A 393 13.53 4.12 10.61
C SER A 393 13.35 5.19 9.54
N VAL A 394 12.32 6.01 9.68
CA VAL A 394 12.06 7.15 8.80
C VAL A 394 11.99 8.41 9.61
N GLU A 395 12.42 9.51 9.02
CA GLU A 395 12.18 10.83 9.55
C GLU A 395 10.77 11.28 9.15
N VAL A 396 9.98 11.71 10.14
CA VAL A 396 8.66 12.29 9.99
C VAL A 396 8.79 13.81 10.10
N LEU A 397 8.90 14.46 8.95
CA LEU A 397 8.99 15.91 8.88
C LEU A 397 7.60 16.51 8.99
N ALA A 398 7.25 17.08 10.14
CA ALA A 398 5.99 17.79 10.33
C ALA A 398 5.95 19.05 9.45
N LEU A 399 5.07 19.03 8.46
CA LEU A 399 4.72 20.19 7.65
C LEU A 399 3.58 20.89 8.41
N GLY A 400 3.91 21.84 9.30
CA GLY A 400 2.95 22.48 10.20
C GLY A 400 1.67 22.99 9.50
N GLU A 401 0.60 23.28 10.25
CA GLU A 401 -0.77 23.55 9.73
C GLU A 401 -0.87 24.60 8.59
N PHE A 402 0.15 25.41 8.38
CA PHE A 402 0.26 26.41 7.31
C PHE A 402 0.96 25.92 6.02
N ALA A 403 1.57 24.73 6.03
CA ALA A 403 2.22 24.10 4.88
C ALA A 403 1.23 23.49 3.87
N LEU A 404 -0.08 23.59 4.15
CA LEU A 404 -1.17 23.20 3.27
C LEU A 404 -1.59 24.29 2.28
N GLN A 405 -0.70 25.23 1.92
CA GLN A 405 -0.95 26.12 0.80
C GLN A 405 -0.41 25.51 -0.50
N GLU A 406 -1.33 25.20 -1.40
CA GLU A 406 -1.08 24.53 -2.69
C GLU A 406 -0.06 25.26 -3.59
N SER A 407 0.18 26.56 -3.38
CA SER A 407 1.11 27.40 -4.14
C SER A 407 1.52 28.67 -3.38
N ILE A 408 2.74 29.16 -3.59
CA ILE A 408 3.27 30.42 -3.03
C ILE A 408 3.97 31.23 -4.13
N ALA A 409 3.86 32.56 -4.07
CA ALA A 409 4.73 33.48 -4.79
C ALA A 409 5.90 33.87 -3.88
N ASP A 410 7.09 33.37 -4.19
CA ASP A 410 8.29 33.68 -3.41
C ASP A 410 8.69 35.15 -3.55
N LEU A 411 8.45 35.71 -4.73
CA LEU A 411 8.77 37.10 -5.08
C LEU A 411 7.64 37.69 -5.92
N ALA A 412 7.32 38.95 -5.68
CA ALA A 412 6.44 39.79 -6.50
C ALA A 412 7.11 41.14 -6.77
N HIS A 413 7.44 41.40 -8.03
CA HIS A 413 8.04 42.64 -8.48
C HIS A 413 7.04 43.43 -9.32
N TYR A 414 6.82 44.69 -8.97
CA TYR A 414 5.91 45.58 -9.69
C TYR A 414 6.65 46.78 -10.26
N GLN A 415 6.66 46.93 -11.58
CA GLN A 415 7.17 48.13 -12.24
C GLN A 415 5.98 48.95 -12.75
N LEU A 416 5.89 50.21 -12.34
CA LEU A 416 4.82 51.11 -12.73
C LEU A 416 5.38 52.36 -13.38
N THR A 417 4.84 52.72 -14.54
CA THR A 417 5.17 53.95 -15.24
C THR A 417 3.91 54.81 -15.36
N PHE A 418 3.95 55.97 -14.71
CA PHE A 418 2.90 56.97 -14.78
C PHE A 418 3.16 57.93 -15.94
N ARG A 419 2.13 58.18 -16.74
CA ARG A 419 2.16 59.18 -17.82
C ARG A 419 1.41 60.46 -17.40
N PRO A 420 1.77 61.63 -17.97
CA PRO A 420 1.10 62.91 -17.66
C PRO A 420 -0.42 62.90 -17.86
N ASP A 421 -0.90 62.13 -18.84
CA ASP A 421 -2.32 62.00 -19.21
C ASP A 421 -3.15 61.11 -18.27
N GLY A 422 -2.52 60.56 -17.21
CA GLY A 422 -3.14 59.66 -16.24
C GLY A 422 -3.12 58.19 -16.66
N ALA A 423 -2.51 57.83 -17.80
CA ALA A 423 -2.30 56.44 -18.14
C ALA A 423 -1.18 55.84 -17.28
N ILE A 424 -1.38 54.59 -16.84
CA ILE A 424 -0.45 53.86 -15.99
C ILE A 424 -0.18 52.51 -16.65
N VAL A 425 1.08 52.26 -16.98
CA VAL A 425 1.51 50.92 -17.42
C VAL A 425 2.10 50.21 -16.21
N CYS A 426 1.64 49.00 -15.93
CA CYS A 426 2.16 48.17 -14.86
C CYS A 426 2.62 46.82 -15.43
N LYS A 427 3.84 46.44 -15.05
CA LYS A 427 4.38 45.11 -15.24
C LYS A 427 4.53 44.45 -13.88
N ALA A 428 3.86 43.32 -13.69
CA ALA A 428 3.91 42.50 -12.48
C ALA A 428 4.61 41.17 -12.80
N GLU A 429 5.70 40.88 -12.09
CA GLU A 429 6.48 39.64 -12.20
C GLU A 429 6.40 38.87 -10.89
N TYR A 430 6.23 37.56 -10.98
CA TYR A 430 6.16 36.66 -9.83
C TYR A 430 7.07 35.46 -10.03
N GLU A 431 7.73 35.03 -8.95
CA GLU A 431 8.38 33.71 -8.89
C GLU A 431 7.47 32.74 -8.14
N ILE A 432 6.92 31.75 -8.84
CA ILE A 432 5.86 30.89 -8.31
C ILE A 432 6.36 29.47 -8.08
N ARG A 433 6.11 28.95 -6.87
CA ARG A 433 6.14 27.52 -6.59
C ARG A 433 4.72 26.98 -6.55
N ASN A 434 4.37 26.14 -7.52
CA ASN A 434 3.03 25.56 -7.67
C ASN A 434 3.05 24.03 -7.57
N ARG A 435 2.29 23.47 -6.62
CA ARG A 435 2.19 22.02 -6.42
C ARG A 435 1.04 21.40 -7.21
N THR A 436 -0.16 21.99 -7.15
CA THR A 436 -1.41 21.39 -7.67
C THR A 436 -2.35 22.35 -8.39
N ARG A 437 -2.18 23.68 -8.31
CA ARG A 437 -3.12 24.64 -8.90
C ARG A 437 -3.05 24.63 -10.42
N GLN A 438 -4.21 24.61 -11.07
CA GLN A 438 -4.32 24.69 -12.53
C GLN A 438 -4.33 26.12 -13.05
N PHE A 439 -4.80 27.07 -12.22
CA PHE A 439 -4.92 28.48 -12.58
C PHE A 439 -4.51 29.35 -11.38
N VAL A 440 -4.03 30.56 -11.68
CA VAL A 440 -3.93 31.66 -10.71
C VAL A 440 -5.05 32.66 -11.00
N ARG A 441 -5.71 33.17 -9.96
CA ARG A 441 -6.65 34.28 -10.09
C ARG A 441 -5.92 35.59 -9.82
N LEU A 442 -6.04 36.52 -10.76
CA LEU A 442 -5.54 37.89 -10.66
C LEU A 442 -6.72 38.86 -10.66
N SER A 443 -6.86 39.63 -9.59
CA SER A 443 -7.76 40.78 -9.54
C SER A 443 -6.98 42.02 -9.97
N LEU A 444 -7.32 42.52 -11.15
CA LEU A 444 -6.73 43.70 -11.76
C LEU A 444 -7.42 44.97 -11.25
N PRO A 445 -6.72 46.12 -11.30
CA PRO A 445 -7.35 47.42 -11.04
C PRO A 445 -8.55 47.68 -11.98
N ALA A 446 -9.50 48.49 -11.51
CA ALA A 446 -10.68 48.83 -12.31
C ALA A 446 -10.29 49.47 -13.65
N GLY A 447 -10.90 48.98 -14.74
CA GLY A 447 -10.62 49.46 -16.10
C GLY A 447 -9.23 49.07 -16.63
N ALA A 448 -8.55 48.11 -16.02
CA ALA A 448 -7.29 47.59 -16.54
C ALA A 448 -7.50 46.73 -17.81
N GLU A 449 -6.65 46.95 -18.80
CA GLU A 449 -6.54 46.17 -20.02
C GLU A 449 -5.21 45.42 -20.01
N VAL A 450 -5.26 44.08 -20.06
CA VAL A 450 -4.05 43.26 -20.07
C VAL A 450 -3.46 43.20 -21.47
N LEU A 451 -2.19 43.60 -21.58
CA LEU A 451 -1.44 43.63 -22.83
C LEU A 451 -0.65 42.33 -23.05
N LEU A 452 -0.15 41.72 -21.97
CA LEU A 452 0.68 40.51 -22.02
C LEU A 452 0.49 39.67 -20.77
N ALA A 453 0.48 38.34 -20.93
CA ALA A 453 0.68 37.41 -19.82
C ALA A 453 1.54 36.21 -20.24
N ARG A 454 2.55 35.90 -19.43
CA ARG A 454 3.47 34.77 -19.63
C ARG A 454 3.57 33.92 -18.39
N VAL A 455 3.70 32.61 -18.58
CA VAL A 455 3.98 31.64 -17.52
C VAL A 455 5.12 30.75 -18.00
N ASN A 456 6.20 30.73 -17.22
CA ASN A 456 7.45 30.04 -17.55
C ASN A 456 7.96 30.47 -18.95
N ASP A 457 8.04 31.78 -19.15
CA ASP A 457 8.44 32.47 -20.40
C ASP A 457 7.57 32.21 -21.63
N GLN A 458 6.44 31.51 -21.50
CA GLN A 458 5.52 31.24 -22.61
C GLN A 458 4.26 32.08 -22.49
N SER A 459 3.84 32.72 -23.59
CA SER A 459 2.58 33.47 -23.63
C SER A 459 1.40 32.53 -23.33
N ARG A 460 0.51 32.95 -22.42
CA ARG A 460 -0.67 32.16 -22.02
C ARG A 460 -1.95 32.95 -22.25
N PRO A 461 -3.05 32.28 -22.63
CA PRO A 461 -4.35 32.93 -22.71
C PRO A 461 -4.84 33.32 -21.32
N ILE A 462 -5.41 34.51 -21.21
CA ILE A 462 -6.08 34.99 -20.00
C ILE A 462 -7.58 34.76 -20.17
N SER A 463 -8.22 34.16 -19.17
CA SER A 463 -9.66 33.96 -19.17
C SER A 463 -10.32 34.91 -18.18
N PRO A 464 -11.30 35.74 -18.58
CA PRO A 464 -12.05 36.57 -17.63
C PRO A 464 -12.88 35.67 -16.70
N VAL A 465 -13.08 36.11 -15.44
CA VAL A 465 -13.95 35.39 -14.51
C VAL A 465 -15.40 35.83 -14.73
N PRO A 466 -16.34 34.91 -15.04
CA PRO A 466 -17.75 35.27 -15.18
C PRO A 466 -18.30 35.92 -13.90
N GLY A 467 -18.94 37.09 -14.04
CA GLY A 467 -19.51 37.84 -12.92
C GLY A 467 -18.53 38.70 -12.13
N ASP A 468 -17.23 38.71 -12.47
CA ASP A 468 -16.23 39.59 -11.87
C ASP A 468 -15.32 40.19 -12.96
N PRO A 469 -15.71 41.34 -13.55
CA PRO A 469 -14.97 41.95 -14.67
C PRO A 469 -13.57 42.44 -14.28
N GLY A 470 -13.27 42.55 -12.98
CA GLY A 470 -11.94 42.91 -12.49
C GLY A 470 -11.04 41.70 -12.26
N ALA A 471 -11.50 40.46 -12.46
CA ALA A 471 -10.72 39.26 -12.21
C ALA A 471 -10.50 38.43 -13.48
N CYS A 472 -9.31 37.83 -13.55
CA CYS A 472 -8.95 36.93 -14.62
C CYS A 472 -8.21 35.69 -14.09
N LEU A 473 -8.24 34.62 -14.87
CA LEU A 473 -7.56 33.36 -14.61
C LEU A 473 -6.44 33.18 -15.62
N LEU A 474 -5.24 32.88 -15.12
CA LEU A 474 -4.07 32.57 -15.93
C LEU A 474 -3.67 31.10 -15.66
N PRO A 475 -3.57 30.23 -16.69
CA PRO A 475 -3.17 28.84 -16.51
C PRO A 475 -1.77 28.71 -15.93
N LEU A 476 -1.62 27.92 -14.87
CA LEU A 476 -0.32 27.62 -14.25
C LEU A 476 0.24 26.28 -14.74
N VAL A 477 1.56 26.15 -14.61
CA VAL A 477 2.27 24.86 -14.73
C VAL A 477 2.64 24.35 -13.35
N ARG A 478 2.83 23.04 -13.21
CA ARG A 478 3.36 22.45 -11.98
C ARG A 478 4.87 22.70 -11.88
N SER A 479 5.34 23.09 -10.70
CA SER A 479 6.77 23.23 -10.41
C SER A 479 7.47 21.87 -10.51
N ARG A 480 8.70 21.87 -11.02
CA ARG A 480 9.56 20.68 -11.03
C ARG A 480 10.09 20.43 -9.62
N ALA A 481 10.19 19.15 -9.24
CA ALA A 481 10.82 18.75 -7.99
C ALA A 481 12.36 18.72 -8.16
N SER A 482 13.08 19.12 -7.13
CA SER A 482 14.54 19.05 -7.02
C SER A 482 14.96 18.54 -5.63
N VAL A 483 16.26 18.24 -5.44
CA VAL A 483 16.83 17.81 -4.15
C VAL A 483 16.60 18.84 -3.02
N LYS A 484 16.38 20.11 -3.36
CA LYS A 484 16.10 21.21 -2.40
C LYS A 484 14.62 21.60 -2.31
N GLY A 485 13.72 20.84 -2.94
CA GLY A 485 12.28 21.12 -3.00
C GLY A 485 11.79 21.59 -4.37
N LEU A 486 10.61 22.23 -4.41
CA LEU A 486 10.01 22.74 -5.65
C LEU A 486 10.82 23.91 -6.21
N VAL A 487 11.12 23.87 -7.50
CA VAL A 487 11.77 24.96 -8.23
C VAL A 487 10.70 25.99 -8.65
N SER A 488 10.96 27.28 -8.40
CA SER A 488 10.07 28.36 -8.84
C SER A 488 10.11 28.52 -10.37
N PHE A 489 9.07 29.12 -10.94
CA PHE A 489 9.06 29.57 -12.33
C PHE A 489 8.48 30.97 -12.44
N PRO A 490 8.88 31.75 -13.47
CA PRO A 490 8.42 33.12 -13.63
C PRO A 490 6.99 33.18 -14.16
N LEU A 491 6.21 34.13 -13.64
CA LEU A 491 4.92 34.54 -14.17
C LEU A 491 4.94 36.06 -14.36
N GLU A 492 4.62 36.52 -15.57
CA GLU A 492 4.65 37.94 -15.94
C GLU A 492 3.27 38.37 -16.44
N VAL A 493 2.78 39.52 -15.97
CA VAL A 493 1.57 40.17 -16.48
C VAL A 493 1.83 41.66 -16.69
N VAL A 494 1.55 42.15 -17.89
CA VAL A 494 1.64 43.58 -18.24
C VAL A 494 0.25 44.09 -18.57
N TYR A 495 -0.18 45.15 -17.92
CA TYR A 495 -1.46 45.78 -18.17
C TYR A 495 -1.35 47.31 -18.17
N VAL A 496 -2.31 47.94 -18.82
CA VAL A 496 -2.52 49.38 -18.76
C VAL A 496 -3.80 49.66 -17.99
N CYS A 497 -3.80 50.67 -17.14
CA CYS A 497 -4.99 51.18 -16.51
C CYS A 497 -4.96 52.72 -16.47
N ARG A 498 -6.09 53.33 -16.12
CA ARG A 498 -6.19 54.79 -16.05
C ARG A 498 -6.40 55.23 -14.60
N GLY A 499 -5.49 56.06 -14.11
CA GLY A 499 -5.61 56.77 -12.84
C GLY A 499 -6.10 58.20 -13.02
N GLU A 500 -6.04 58.97 -11.95
CA GLU A 500 -6.26 60.42 -12.03
C GLU A 500 -5.12 61.09 -12.80
N ALA A 501 -5.47 62.05 -13.66
CA ALA A 501 -4.48 62.83 -14.39
C ALA A 501 -3.57 63.59 -13.41
N LEU A 502 -2.26 63.47 -13.60
CA LEU A 502 -1.27 64.08 -12.73
C LEU A 502 -1.16 65.57 -13.06
N ARG A 503 -1.95 66.40 -12.38
CA ARG A 503 -1.96 67.86 -12.54
C ARG A 503 -0.73 68.49 -11.87
N SER A 504 -0.35 69.69 -12.31
CA SER A 504 0.67 70.50 -11.64
C SER A 504 0.23 70.87 -10.23
N GLY A 505 1.03 70.51 -9.22
CA GLY A 505 0.76 70.80 -7.80
C GLY A 505 0.91 69.58 -6.90
N ALA A 506 0.53 69.73 -5.62
CA ALA A 506 0.50 68.61 -4.69
C ALA A 506 -0.72 67.72 -4.98
N GLY A 507 -0.50 66.40 -5.04
CA GLY A 507 -1.55 65.42 -5.27
C GLY A 507 -1.30 64.13 -4.49
N ARG A 508 -2.32 63.27 -4.43
CA ARG A 508 -2.24 61.93 -3.85
C ARG A 508 -2.66 60.93 -4.89
N VAL A 509 -1.89 59.85 -5.01
CA VAL A 509 -2.16 58.76 -5.95
C VAL A 509 -2.05 57.44 -5.20
N THR A 510 -3.01 56.55 -5.44
CA THR A 510 -2.95 55.16 -4.99
C THR A 510 -2.35 54.31 -6.09
N ILE A 511 -1.34 53.51 -5.77
CA ILE A 511 -0.68 52.64 -6.75
C ILE A 511 -1.63 51.48 -7.10
N PRO A 512 -2.04 51.32 -8.37
CA PRO A 512 -3.01 50.30 -8.76
C PRO A 512 -2.30 48.97 -9.03
N LEU A 513 -1.95 48.24 -7.97
CA LEU A 513 -1.31 46.92 -8.07
C LEU A 513 -2.34 45.81 -8.30
N PRO A 514 -1.99 44.73 -9.04
CA PRO A 514 -2.86 43.58 -9.16
C PRO A 514 -2.80 42.75 -7.86
N ARG A 515 -3.91 42.11 -7.50
CA ARG A 515 -3.97 41.17 -6.38
C ARG A 515 -3.95 39.74 -6.88
N VAL A 516 -3.05 38.93 -6.35
CA VAL A 516 -2.97 37.49 -6.61
C VAL A 516 -3.64 36.69 -5.49
N ASP A 517 -4.24 35.55 -5.81
CA ASP A 517 -4.91 34.65 -4.85
C ASP A 517 -3.96 33.66 -4.15
N MET A 518 -2.68 34.04 -4.02
CA MET A 518 -1.65 33.27 -3.31
C MET A 518 -0.84 34.18 -2.38
N PRO A 519 -0.24 33.65 -1.31
CA PRO A 519 0.62 34.42 -0.43
C PRO A 519 1.87 34.85 -1.18
N ILE A 520 2.34 36.05 -0.85
CA ILE A 520 3.58 36.62 -1.38
C ILE A 520 4.57 36.68 -0.23
N ALA A 521 5.73 36.03 -0.37
CA ALA A 521 6.79 36.09 0.63
C ALA A 521 7.51 37.45 0.59
N TYR A 522 7.87 37.92 -0.60
CA TYR A 522 8.53 39.20 -0.82
C TYR A 522 7.90 40.02 -1.92
N ALA A 523 7.71 41.31 -1.67
CA ALA A 523 7.19 42.25 -2.65
C ALA A 523 7.99 43.55 -2.68
N TRP A 524 8.27 44.06 -3.86
CA TRP A 524 8.76 45.42 -4.05
C TRP A 524 8.18 46.04 -5.31
N SER A 525 8.24 47.38 -5.36
CA SER A 525 7.77 48.13 -6.53
C SER A 525 8.73 49.23 -6.91
N GLU A 526 8.86 49.42 -8.22
CA GLU A 526 9.51 50.55 -8.88
C GLU A 526 8.44 51.46 -9.47
N VAL A 527 8.52 52.75 -9.17
CA VAL A 527 7.55 53.74 -9.66
C VAL A 527 8.29 54.83 -10.42
N TYR A 528 8.02 54.90 -11.72
CA TYR A 528 8.52 55.91 -12.64
C TYR A 528 7.44 56.98 -12.83
N LEU A 529 7.79 58.24 -12.52
CA LEU A 529 6.88 59.38 -12.62
C LEU A 529 7.28 60.28 -13.80
N PRO A 530 6.34 61.10 -14.33
CA PRO A 530 6.67 62.13 -15.30
C PRO A 530 7.71 63.13 -14.80
N ASP A 531 8.41 63.75 -15.75
CA ASP A 531 9.40 64.78 -15.47
C ASP A 531 8.84 65.91 -14.60
N GLY A 532 9.64 66.35 -13.62
CA GLY A 532 9.26 67.41 -12.68
C GLY A 532 8.42 66.95 -11.49
N MET A 533 7.97 65.69 -11.44
CA MET A 533 7.24 65.15 -10.30
C MET A 533 8.15 64.43 -9.31
N LYS A 534 7.85 64.56 -8.01
CA LYS A 534 8.60 63.90 -6.93
C LYS A 534 7.66 63.34 -5.88
N ILE A 535 7.99 62.17 -5.36
CA ILE A 535 7.26 61.58 -4.23
C ILE A 535 7.70 62.28 -2.94
N VAL A 536 6.79 63.04 -2.33
CA VAL A 536 7.03 63.72 -1.04
C VAL A 536 6.77 62.78 0.14
N ARG A 537 5.71 61.98 0.07
CA ARG A 537 5.32 61.03 1.12
C ARG A 537 4.75 59.77 0.49
N ALA A 538 5.10 58.62 1.06
CA ALA A 538 4.52 57.32 0.71
C ALA A 538 3.94 56.66 1.98
N SER A 539 2.87 55.89 1.81
CA SER A 539 2.23 55.14 2.89
C SER A 539 1.68 53.83 2.33
N GLY A 540 1.70 52.77 3.12
CA GLY A 540 1.22 51.45 2.71
C GLY A 540 2.09 50.34 3.30
N PRO A 541 1.88 49.09 2.86
CA PRO A 541 2.64 47.94 3.34
C PRO A 541 4.10 47.93 2.82
N MET A 542 4.39 48.67 1.74
CA MET A 542 5.73 48.80 1.20
C MET A 542 6.43 50.04 1.76
N ARG A 543 7.71 49.91 2.08
CA ARG A 543 8.56 50.99 2.58
C ARG A 543 9.41 51.54 1.44
N ARG A 544 9.48 52.87 1.30
CA ARG A 544 10.41 53.52 0.37
C ARG A 544 11.85 53.26 0.81
N VAL A 545 12.70 52.88 -0.14
CA VAL A 545 14.13 52.64 0.06
C VAL A 545 14.92 53.44 -0.99
N GLU A 546 16.16 53.81 -0.68
CA GLU A 546 17.03 54.56 -1.60
C GLU A 546 17.66 53.63 -2.66
N GLN A 547 17.91 52.39 -2.27
CA GLN A 547 18.32 51.29 -3.14
C GLN A 547 17.59 50.05 -2.68
N TYR A 548 17.18 49.20 -3.63
CA TYR A 548 16.74 47.85 -3.27
C TYR A 548 17.94 47.11 -2.71
N SER A 549 17.78 46.49 -1.54
CA SER A 549 18.78 45.56 -1.06
C SER A 549 18.79 44.36 -2.01
N SER A 550 19.93 44.07 -2.63
CA SER A 550 20.17 42.74 -3.23
C SER A 550 20.44 41.67 -2.16
N GLU A 551 20.41 42.05 -0.87
CA GLU A 551 20.53 41.13 0.25
C GLU A 551 19.32 40.20 0.30
N THR A 552 19.61 38.91 0.13
CA THR A 552 18.79 37.74 0.47
C THR A 552 17.77 38.10 1.53
N ALA A 553 16.52 38.20 1.14
CA ALA A 553 15.48 38.41 2.12
C ALA A 553 15.36 37.06 2.87
N VAL A 554 16.13 36.93 3.95
CA VAL A 554 16.03 35.80 4.87
C VAL A 554 14.76 36.05 5.65
N ALA A 555 13.68 35.41 5.22
CA ALA A 555 12.46 35.38 5.98
C ALA A 555 12.73 34.48 7.18
N LYS A 556 13.02 35.06 8.34
CA LYS A 556 12.76 34.36 9.61
C LYS A 556 11.24 34.40 9.85
N ILE A 557 10.52 33.66 9.02
CA ILE A 557 9.23 33.13 9.42
C ILE A 557 9.58 31.89 10.25
N GLY A 558 8.96 31.68 11.41
CA GLY A 558 9.43 30.80 12.49
C GLY A 558 9.69 29.31 12.21
N TYR A 559 9.85 28.89 10.95
CA TYR A 559 9.96 27.50 10.48
C TYR A 559 11.15 27.23 9.54
N GLY A 560 12.30 27.90 9.72
CA GLY A 560 13.57 27.54 9.07
C GLY A 560 14.17 28.60 8.14
N LYS A 561 15.47 28.46 7.81
CA LYS A 561 16.22 29.35 6.91
C LYS A 561 16.28 28.77 5.49
N SER A 562 16.17 29.61 4.47
CA SER A 562 16.40 29.27 3.05
C SER A 562 17.35 30.28 2.38
N GLU A 563 18.19 29.84 1.44
CA GLU A 563 19.14 30.68 0.68
C GLU A 563 19.41 30.14 -0.76
N ALA A 564 19.43 31.03 -1.76
CA ALA A 564 20.45 31.22 -2.85
C ALA A 564 19.95 32.35 -3.83
N ALA A 565 20.74 33.29 -4.38
CA ALA A 565 22.14 33.22 -4.86
C ALA A 565 23.02 34.49 -4.63
N GLU A 566 24.33 34.21 -4.56
CA GLU A 566 25.63 34.94 -4.62
C GLU A 566 25.77 36.48 -4.43
N GLY A 567 26.71 36.90 -3.53
CA GLY A 567 27.41 38.20 -3.63
C GLY A 567 27.90 38.90 -2.33
N TYR A 568 29.01 38.43 -1.76
CA TYR A 568 29.98 38.96 -0.75
C TYR A 568 29.68 39.97 0.41
N ALA A 569 30.29 39.56 1.54
CA ALA A 569 30.66 40.10 2.86
C ALA A 569 30.34 41.52 3.37
N ARG A 570 29.90 41.50 4.63
CA ARG A 570 29.82 42.62 5.57
C ARG A 570 31.18 42.91 6.22
N LYS A 571 31.69 44.14 6.07
CA LYS A 571 32.62 44.73 7.05
C LYS A 571 31.87 45.69 7.97
N ASP A 572 31.85 45.28 9.24
CA ASP A 572 31.86 46.07 10.46
C ASP A 572 30.88 47.25 10.69
N ARG A 573 30.01 47.00 11.69
CA ARG A 573 29.71 47.81 12.89
C ARG A 573 29.61 49.33 12.76
N PHE A 574 28.47 49.86 13.21
CA PHE A 574 28.34 50.83 14.34
C PHE A 574 26.89 50.71 14.85
N ALA A 575 26.61 50.20 16.05
CA ALA A 575 26.64 50.92 17.33
C ALA A 575 25.99 52.31 17.21
N VAL A 576 24.69 52.37 17.51
CA VAL A 576 23.96 53.63 17.68
C VAL A 576 24.38 54.25 19.00
N GLY A 577 25.03 55.40 18.91
CA GLY A 577 25.26 56.33 19.99
C GLY A 577 25.37 57.75 19.44
N GLY A 578 24.37 58.58 19.73
CA GLY A 578 24.53 60.01 20.01
C GLY A 578 25.02 60.98 18.93
N GLN A 579 24.04 61.72 18.37
CA GLN A 579 24.00 63.18 18.23
C GLN A 579 24.96 63.99 17.31
N THR A 580 24.29 64.99 16.70
CA THR A 580 24.71 66.35 16.25
C THR A 580 25.38 66.57 14.88
N GLY A 581 24.65 67.33 14.03
CA GLY A 581 25.15 68.60 13.49
C GLY A 581 25.48 68.68 12.00
N GLY A 582 24.60 69.32 11.23
CA GLY A 582 24.99 70.50 10.42
C GLY A 582 25.39 70.34 8.94
N THR A 583 24.54 70.94 8.10
CA THR A 583 24.81 71.70 6.85
C THR A 583 25.10 70.98 5.52
N ALA A 584 24.37 71.43 4.49
CA ALA A 584 24.49 71.14 3.05
C ALA A 584 25.02 72.42 2.33
N PRO A 585 25.02 72.57 0.98
CA PRO A 585 25.16 71.64 -0.18
C PRO A 585 26.15 72.17 -1.29
N ALA A 586 26.30 71.42 -2.40
CA ALA A 586 26.40 71.86 -3.83
C ALA A 586 27.30 70.90 -4.67
N VAL A 587 26.79 70.09 -5.63
CA VAL A 587 26.55 70.36 -7.09
C VAL A 587 27.86 70.60 -7.86
N ALA A 588 28.20 70.03 -9.03
CA ALA A 588 27.77 68.92 -9.89
C ALA A 588 28.77 68.84 -11.07
N GLN A 589 28.79 67.70 -11.79
CA GLN A 589 28.76 67.55 -13.26
C GLN A 589 29.71 66.48 -13.84
N GLY A 590 29.09 65.39 -14.34
CA GLY A 590 29.24 64.89 -15.72
C GLY A 590 30.28 63.80 -16.02
N PRO A 591 29.85 62.62 -16.50
CA PRO A 591 30.76 61.68 -17.19
C PRO A 591 30.30 61.27 -18.60
N SER A 592 31.28 60.76 -19.37
CA SER A 592 31.26 59.75 -20.48
C SER A 592 31.87 60.28 -21.80
N PRO A 593 32.69 59.49 -22.55
CA PRO A 593 32.30 58.19 -23.09
C PRO A 593 33.37 57.05 -23.15
N GLN A 594 32.88 55.92 -23.69
CA GLN A 594 33.18 54.47 -23.67
C GLN A 594 34.49 53.89 -24.28
N ALA A 595 34.64 52.58 -23.96
CA ALA A 595 35.26 51.43 -24.68
C ALA A 595 36.67 51.01 -24.23
N GLN A 596 37.04 49.75 -23.98
CA GLN A 596 36.41 48.41 -23.96
C GLN A 596 37.31 47.49 -23.06
N PRO A 597 36.82 46.34 -22.57
CA PRO A 597 37.46 45.57 -21.48
C PRO A 597 38.50 44.53 -21.95
N ALA A 598 39.51 44.31 -21.09
CA ALA A 598 40.39 43.14 -21.06
C ALA A 598 40.08 42.31 -19.78
N PRO A 599 40.56 41.06 -19.66
CA PRO A 599 39.80 39.93 -19.11
C PRO A 599 39.65 39.89 -17.58
N VAL A 600 38.67 39.08 -17.17
CA VAL A 600 38.20 38.81 -15.79
C VAL A 600 39.34 38.46 -14.82
N PRO A 601 39.43 39.10 -13.63
CA PRO A 601 40.22 38.59 -12.53
C PRO A 601 39.42 37.60 -11.67
N GLU A 602 40.06 36.50 -11.31
CA GLU A 602 39.58 35.40 -10.47
C GLU A 602 39.06 35.88 -9.10
N THR A 603 37.95 35.28 -8.66
CA THR A 603 37.29 35.52 -7.37
C THR A 603 38.05 34.84 -6.22
N LYS A 604 38.19 35.53 -5.08
CA LYS A 604 38.90 35.04 -3.87
C LYS A 604 38.10 33.97 -3.10
N PRO A 605 38.77 33.06 -2.33
CA PRO A 605 38.13 31.93 -1.66
C PRO A 605 37.36 32.27 -0.38
N VAL A 606 36.45 31.36 -0.02
CA VAL A 606 35.60 31.31 1.19
C VAL A 606 36.45 31.18 2.47
N ALA A 607 36.04 31.86 3.55
CA ALA A 607 36.74 31.88 4.83
C ALA A 607 36.84 30.49 5.49
N ALA A 608 38.01 30.21 6.09
CA ALA A 608 38.37 28.89 6.60
C ALA A 608 37.57 28.43 7.85
N PRO A 609 37.34 27.11 8.01
CA PRO A 609 36.56 26.57 9.12
C PRO A 609 37.38 26.46 10.41
N THR A 610 37.13 27.35 11.39
CA THR A 610 37.75 27.35 12.73
C THR A 610 36.94 26.58 13.77
N LEU A 611 37.63 25.81 14.62
CA LEU A 611 37.04 25.10 15.77
C LEU A 611 36.30 26.06 16.71
N PRO A 612 35.08 25.73 17.17
CA PRO A 612 34.40 26.49 18.21
C PRO A 612 35.07 26.28 19.57
N SER A 613 34.92 27.24 20.49
CA SER A 613 35.44 27.12 21.86
C SER A 613 34.71 26.01 22.66
N PRO A 614 35.43 25.18 23.43
CA PRO A 614 34.83 24.12 24.24
C PRO A 614 33.98 24.68 25.39
N ALA A 615 32.88 23.99 25.72
CA ALA A 615 32.06 24.31 26.88
C ALA A 615 32.75 23.81 28.17
N ALA A 616 32.88 24.67 29.18
CA ALA A 616 33.42 24.26 30.48
C ALA A 616 32.36 23.42 31.23
N ASN A 617 32.48 22.08 31.19
CA ASN A 617 31.78 21.20 32.12
C ASN A 617 32.71 20.10 32.61
N GLY A 618 32.84 20.02 33.93
CA GLY A 618 33.64 19.01 34.62
C GLY A 618 33.02 17.62 34.46
N LYS A 619 33.91 16.66 34.17
CA LYS A 619 33.69 15.20 33.99
C LYS A 619 33.20 14.76 32.60
N GLY A 620 34.17 14.41 31.75
CA GLY A 620 34.13 13.14 31.00
C GLY A 620 33.73 13.16 29.52
N GLY A 621 33.26 14.29 28.96
CA GLY A 621 32.98 14.38 27.52
C GLY A 621 33.02 15.83 27.04
N SER A 622 33.76 16.11 25.96
CA SER A 622 33.87 17.45 25.38
C SER A 622 32.62 17.77 24.56
N SER A 623 31.78 18.69 25.05
CA SER A 623 30.65 19.26 24.33
C SER A 623 30.95 20.70 23.89
N PHE A 624 30.39 21.10 22.74
CA PHE A 624 30.56 22.41 22.13
C PHE A 624 29.20 23.09 21.99
N PHE A 625 29.13 24.40 22.21
CA PHE A 625 27.91 25.16 21.99
C PHE A 625 27.89 25.76 20.57
N LEU A 626 26.88 25.38 19.78
CA LEU A 626 26.61 25.95 18.47
C LEU A 626 25.13 26.30 18.38
N GLY A 627 24.83 27.59 18.12
CA GLY A 627 23.46 28.04 17.84
C GLY A 627 22.44 27.79 18.96
N GLY A 628 22.88 27.69 20.22
CA GLY A 628 22.00 27.43 21.37
C GLY A 628 21.79 25.95 21.70
N GLN A 629 22.43 25.02 20.98
CA GLN A 629 22.40 23.58 21.29
C GLN A 629 23.79 23.06 21.68
N SER A 630 23.81 22.07 22.58
CA SER A 630 25.02 21.32 22.95
C SER A 630 25.28 20.23 21.92
N VAL A 631 26.42 20.29 21.24
CA VAL A 631 26.85 19.30 20.23
C VAL A 631 28.01 18.50 20.80
N SER A 632 27.97 17.18 20.68
CA SER A 632 29.09 16.32 21.09
C SER A 632 30.31 16.49 20.18
N SER A 633 31.51 16.25 20.70
CA SER A 633 32.75 16.27 19.90
C SER A 633 32.71 15.31 18.71
N GLU A 634 32.06 14.15 18.84
CA GLU A 634 31.89 13.18 17.75
C GLU A 634 30.97 13.70 16.63
N GLN A 635 29.82 14.29 16.98
CA GLN A 635 28.93 14.94 16.02
C GLN A 635 29.62 16.11 15.31
N LEU A 636 30.41 16.89 16.06
CA LEU A 636 31.17 17.99 15.49
C LEU A 636 32.24 17.47 14.53
N GLY A 637 32.94 16.39 14.88
CA GLY A 637 33.92 15.71 14.03
C GLY A 637 33.31 15.22 12.71
N ARG A 638 32.10 14.65 12.74
CA ARG A 638 31.36 14.24 11.53
C ARG A 638 31.00 15.41 10.62
N ASN A 639 30.61 16.54 11.19
CA ASN A 639 30.33 17.75 10.42
C ASN A 639 31.59 18.29 9.73
N TYR A 640 32.73 18.33 10.45
CA TYR A 640 34.02 18.70 9.86
C TYR A 640 34.49 17.72 8.77
N TRP A 641 34.20 16.44 8.90
CA TRP A 641 34.50 15.44 7.86
C TRP A 641 33.73 15.71 6.58
N ARG A 642 32.41 15.97 6.67
CA ARG A 642 31.58 16.30 5.51
C ARG A 642 32.07 17.54 4.79
N SER A 643 32.36 18.62 5.52
CA SER A 643 32.90 19.84 4.95
C SER A 643 34.30 19.64 4.36
N GLY A 644 35.17 18.90 5.05
CA GLY A 644 36.53 18.63 4.57
C GLY A 644 36.56 17.81 3.28
N LYS A 645 35.67 16.83 3.15
CA LYS A 645 35.49 16.06 1.91
C LYS A 645 34.95 16.93 0.78
N ASP A 646 33.95 17.78 1.04
CA ASP A 646 33.39 18.70 0.04
C ASP A 646 34.44 19.71 -0.47
N TYR A 647 35.28 20.26 0.40
CA TYR A 647 36.40 21.10 -0.01
C TYR A 647 37.44 20.34 -0.84
N TYR A 648 37.76 19.09 -0.45
CA TYR A 648 38.70 18.26 -1.18
C TYR A 648 38.21 17.95 -2.61
N GLU A 649 36.93 17.61 -2.77
CA GLU A 649 36.31 17.33 -4.07
C GLU A 649 36.23 18.57 -4.97
N LYS A 650 36.14 19.77 -4.37
CA LYS A 650 36.15 21.05 -5.08
C LYS A 650 37.56 21.60 -5.36
N GLY A 651 38.61 20.89 -4.96
CA GLY A 651 40.01 21.30 -5.15
C GLY A 651 40.51 22.39 -4.19
N ASP A 652 39.72 22.76 -3.17
CA ASP A 652 40.12 23.72 -2.14
C ASP A 652 40.91 23.02 -1.03
N PHE A 653 42.16 22.67 -1.34
CA PHE A 653 42.99 21.84 -0.48
C PHE A 653 43.40 22.51 0.84
N GLU A 654 43.36 23.84 0.94
CA GLU A 654 43.64 24.54 2.21
C GLU A 654 42.48 24.39 3.20
N ASN A 655 41.25 24.66 2.75
CA ASN A 655 40.08 24.51 3.60
C ASN A 655 39.77 23.04 3.87
N ALA A 656 40.04 22.15 2.91
CA ALA A 656 40.00 20.71 3.12
C ALA A 656 40.97 20.29 4.24
N ARG A 657 42.24 20.73 4.19
CA ARG A 657 43.23 20.40 5.21
C ARG A 657 42.78 20.84 6.61
N LEU A 658 42.30 22.08 6.75
CA LEU A 658 41.88 22.62 8.05
C LEU A 658 40.68 21.87 8.62
N ALA A 659 39.67 21.58 7.79
CA ALA A 659 38.50 20.82 8.22
C ALA A 659 38.87 19.39 8.62
N LEU A 660 39.70 18.71 7.83
CA LEU A 660 40.15 17.34 8.09
C LEU A 660 41.06 17.24 9.34
N GLU A 661 41.89 18.25 9.61
CA GLU A 661 42.65 18.34 10.86
C GLU A 661 41.74 18.51 12.10
N ASN A 662 40.60 19.19 11.95
CA ASN A 662 39.61 19.32 13.02
C ASN A 662 38.89 18.00 13.31
N VAL A 663 38.67 17.15 12.30
CA VAL A 663 38.16 15.77 12.50
C VAL A 663 39.08 14.98 13.42
N ARG A 664 40.40 15.05 13.19
CA ARG A 664 41.41 14.36 14.02
C ARG A 664 41.42 14.85 15.47
N LYS A 665 41.20 16.15 15.69
CA LYS A 665 41.16 16.75 17.04
C LYS A 665 39.89 16.38 17.80
N LEU A 666 38.76 16.27 17.10
CA LEU A 666 37.44 16.10 17.71
C LEU A 666 37.04 14.63 17.90
N ALA A 667 37.41 13.76 16.95
CA ALA A 667 36.99 12.36 16.93
C ALA A 667 38.13 11.42 16.49
N PRO A 668 39.28 11.39 17.22
CA PRO A 668 40.50 10.70 16.77
C PRO A 668 40.37 9.18 16.59
N LYS A 669 39.36 8.54 17.19
CA LYS A 669 39.10 7.09 17.08
C LYS A 669 37.99 6.73 16.08
N SER A 670 37.47 7.73 15.36
CA SER A 670 36.36 7.54 14.40
C SER A 670 36.85 7.06 13.04
N VAL A 671 35.97 6.40 12.29
CA VAL A 671 36.21 5.99 10.89
C VAL A 671 36.45 7.23 10.02
N GLU A 672 35.80 8.34 10.35
CA GLU A 672 35.96 9.64 9.72
C GLU A 672 37.36 10.22 9.91
N ALA A 673 38.01 10.01 11.06
CA ALA A 673 39.40 10.41 11.27
C ALA A 673 40.39 9.56 10.45
N GLU A 674 40.16 8.25 10.33
CA GLU A 674 40.98 7.38 9.48
C GLU A 674 40.88 7.79 8.00
N ASN A 675 39.67 8.11 7.53
CA ASN A 675 39.46 8.59 6.16
C ASN A 675 40.03 10.02 5.96
N ALA A 676 39.99 10.86 6.99
CA ALA A 676 40.64 12.18 6.98
C ALA A 676 42.15 12.08 6.82
N ASP A 677 42.81 11.10 7.45
CA ASP A 677 44.25 10.88 7.31
C ASP A 677 44.63 10.50 5.86
N ARG A 678 43.79 9.71 5.17
CA ARG A 678 44.00 9.36 3.75
C ARG A 678 43.94 10.60 2.85
N LEU A 679 42.91 11.43 3.02
CA LEU A 679 42.77 12.66 2.24
C LEU A 679 43.84 13.70 2.58
N LEU A 680 44.24 13.83 3.84
CA LEU A 680 45.35 14.69 4.25
C LEU A 680 46.69 14.23 3.66
N SER A 681 46.91 12.91 3.56
CA SER A 681 48.09 12.36 2.88
C SER A 681 48.10 12.72 1.40
N ASN A 682 46.94 12.63 0.73
CA ASN A 682 46.83 13.05 -0.67
C ASN A 682 47.09 14.55 -0.85
N ILE A 683 46.53 15.40 0.03
CA ILE A 683 46.77 16.86 0.02
C ILE A 683 48.27 17.16 0.16
N LYS A 684 48.98 16.43 1.03
CA LYS A 684 50.43 16.58 1.20
C LYS A 684 51.22 16.18 -0.05
N LEU A 685 50.82 15.11 -0.73
CA LEU A 685 51.45 14.67 -1.98
C LEU A 685 51.24 15.66 -3.13
N THR A 686 50.09 16.35 -3.19
CA THR A 686 49.83 17.40 -4.20
C THR A 686 50.60 18.70 -4.00
N LYS A 687 51.28 18.88 -2.86
CA LYS A 687 52.12 20.06 -2.56
C LYS A 687 53.63 19.76 -2.58
N GLY A 688 54.00 18.52 -2.94
CA GLY A 688 55.38 18.06 -3.08
C GLY A 688 55.91 18.19 -4.49
#